data_AF-Q4K5C2-F1
#
_entry.id   AF-Q4K5C2-F1
#
_cell.length_a   1.000
_cell.length_b   1.000
_cell.length_c   1.000
_cell.angle_alpha   90.00
_cell.angle_beta   90.00
_cell.angle_gamma   90.00
#
_symmetry.space_group_name_H-M   'P 1'
#
loop_
_entity.id
_entity.type
_entity.pdbx_description
1 polymer ?
#
loop_
_entity_poly.entity_id
_entity_poly.type
_entity_poly.pdbx_seq_one_letter_code
_entity_poly.pdbx_strand_id
1 'polypeptide(L)'
;MPKLFDGLLVSCPNDGGLFLIHEGRASRLDSSSCTGLDANGSSVLLGLQPRTLSLTGARNWSLGDDETLFDDVHDVMFDGDGCYVVGTTGNEVVRFDGMGNETGRWAFSSQRDSWHLNCLARWNDSVVFSAFGTFDVTRGYKGATHGAGFVQDLFTGQRYVEGLSQPHSLVRHGENLLVANSECKEIREYSLDGSLLRVAVLDGYTRGICIVGDLLYVGLSCSRNIEDDSVPFATVLALDLETWVERGRLHLNAREIYSIISIIDTNVLLRALSTLSESAVDRLTSSLQDCKGLAVRLQQRVADCDAQLQDKDRIWAQRVDQVAADHVMEIQRVACERDQMLADKDKAWSDRVAQVAADHIAEIQRVARERDQMLIDKDKVWSKQVTQVAATHVAEIQRIAQERDQMLTDQDSAWRVRVEQVMSESQLEVERIDHERRAYSVSVEARQKEILSQLVPRVSVVTVNYNGKEFLQELIESLQRQTLPPAEIIVVDNASDDGSVNFLRETHPQVKILRSEVNLGFAGGNNLGVDAATSPLVALINNDTVVADSWLEGLVATWAQKTAAGERVGAVSPKIVYFKRFLKVKLCAPVYSPGAGDGRMLGVAVDLSETSFVGTNYVKPIICQGFYHEERWPENRIVRWTGETAELMLPIAEAQLGSLLKLRIVAAAAGRPDGVCLEVACEGQSLGTCNVQEGFAEFEFDIPCDLSNNAKWVVNNAGSSLDGLGNAADIGINQPDVGQFDQPRELDAFCGCSVLMPRKLFIDHGGFDERFFMYYEDADLSWRLRKAGWKLFFEPRSVVRHIHAGSSGEWSPGFRYHVTRNYRLNGFKNAGAAQIVLLIALFSRSLVRAARGNRRLGLLSWRRMLLNDMAPVQIEFKALMNAASMLPSILGKRLRVLLRKDR
;
A
#
# COMPACT_ATOMS: atom_id res chain seq x y z
N MET A 1 36.17 6.87 23.98
CA MET A 1 34.84 6.31 23.68
C MET A 1 34.84 4.80 23.44
N PRO A 2 35.69 4.19 22.58
CA PRO A 2 35.59 2.74 22.29
C PRO A 2 35.78 1.81 23.51
N LYS A 3 36.59 2.24 24.50
CA LYS A 3 36.82 1.49 25.74
C LYS A 3 35.77 1.70 26.84
N LEU A 4 34.90 2.70 26.70
CA LEU A 4 33.93 3.06 27.75
C LEU A 4 32.66 2.21 27.69
N PHE A 5 32.35 1.65 26.52
CA PHE A 5 31.14 0.90 26.27
C PHE A 5 31.53 -0.39 25.57
N ASP A 6 31.83 -1.42 26.34
CA ASP A 6 32.31 -2.68 25.81
C ASP A 6 31.84 -3.86 26.66
N GLY A 7 31.45 -4.96 26.01
CA GLY A 7 30.99 -6.17 26.67
C GLY A 7 29.71 -5.99 27.48
N LEU A 8 28.72 -5.25 26.98
CA LEU A 8 27.41 -5.12 27.61
C LEU A 8 26.32 -5.75 26.75
N LEU A 9 25.38 -6.42 27.39
CA LEU A 9 24.14 -6.90 26.78
C LEU A 9 22.97 -6.14 27.40
N VAL A 10 22.08 -5.63 26.54
CA VAL A 10 20.97 -4.76 26.94
C VAL A 10 19.67 -5.33 26.42
N SER A 11 18.72 -5.62 27.31
CA SER A 11 17.37 -6.05 26.95
C SER A 11 16.45 -4.85 26.81
N CYS A 12 15.62 -4.87 25.77
CA CYS A 12 14.69 -3.81 25.43
C CYS A 12 13.29 -4.42 25.18
N PRO A 13 12.26 -4.06 25.97
CA PRO A 13 10.92 -4.60 25.82
C PRO A 13 10.16 -3.89 24.68
N ASN A 14 8.93 -4.34 24.39
CA ASN A 14 8.02 -3.79 23.38
C ASN A 14 8.66 -3.69 21.98
N ASP A 15 9.09 -4.84 21.44
CA ASP A 15 9.79 -4.94 20.15
C ASP A 15 11.14 -4.18 20.10
N GLY A 16 11.65 -3.79 21.27
CA GLY A 16 12.96 -3.17 21.44
C GLY A 16 14.11 -4.13 21.17
N GLY A 17 13.95 -5.42 21.47
CA GLY A 17 14.93 -6.45 21.16
C GLY A 17 16.03 -6.65 22.19
N LEU A 18 17.13 -7.26 21.76
CA LEU A 18 18.34 -7.46 22.54
C LEU A 18 19.52 -6.79 21.83
N PHE A 19 20.32 -6.00 22.54
CA PHE A 19 21.48 -5.30 21.98
C PHE A 19 22.79 -5.78 22.61
N LEU A 20 23.80 -5.98 21.77
CA LEU A 20 25.20 -6.10 22.18
C LEU A 20 25.90 -4.75 21.99
N ILE A 21 26.54 -4.27 23.05
CA ILE A 21 27.42 -3.12 23.00
C ILE A 21 28.86 -3.63 23.05
N HIS A 22 29.59 -3.44 21.96
CA HIS A 22 30.98 -3.87 21.82
C HIS A 22 31.79 -2.82 21.06
N GLU A 23 32.99 -2.50 21.54
CA GLU A 23 33.87 -1.45 20.99
C GLU A 23 33.17 -0.10 20.76
N GLY A 24 32.24 0.28 21.65
CA GLY A 24 31.46 1.51 21.57
C GLY A 24 30.34 1.50 20.52
N ARG A 25 29.96 0.34 19.98
CA ARG A 25 28.86 0.20 19.03
C ARG A 25 27.76 -0.67 19.60
N ALA A 26 26.53 -0.16 19.57
CA ALA A 26 25.33 -0.95 19.84
C ALA A 26 24.86 -1.68 18.57
N SER A 27 24.80 -3.01 18.63
CA SER A 27 24.29 -3.87 17.56
C SER A 27 23.08 -4.64 18.07
N ARG A 28 21.93 -4.50 17.42
CA ARG A 28 20.74 -5.30 17.74
C ARG A 28 20.96 -6.75 17.30
N LEU A 29 20.86 -7.68 18.23
CA LEU A 29 21.02 -9.13 18.02
C LEU A 29 19.69 -9.81 17.66
N ASP A 30 18.59 -9.37 18.28
CA ASP A 30 17.23 -9.88 18.08
C ASP A 30 16.22 -8.75 18.27
N SER A 31 15.04 -8.84 17.67
CA SER A 31 13.99 -7.80 17.74
C SER A 31 12.80 -8.21 18.62
N SER A 32 12.82 -9.40 19.22
CA SER A 32 11.72 -9.89 20.07
C SER A 32 11.71 -9.14 21.40
N SER A 33 10.53 -8.90 21.97
CA SER A 33 10.39 -8.21 23.27
C SER A 33 11.11 -8.99 24.36
N CYS A 34 12.22 -8.44 24.85
CA CYS A 34 13.07 -9.05 25.87
C CYS A 34 13.06 -8.20 27.14
N THR A 35 12.76 -8.83 28.28
CA THR A 35 12.67 -8.20 29.60
C THR A 35 13.84 -8.63 30.48
N GLY A 36 13.62 -9.52 31.44
CA GLY A 36 14.65 -10.00 32.36
C GLY A 36 15.86 -10.59 31.66
N LEU A 37 17.04 -10.31 32.21
CA LEU A 37 18.31 -10.74 31.64
C LEU A 37 19.32 -10.99 32.77
N ASP A 38 19.87 -12.20 32.81
CA ASP A 38 20.93 -12.56 33.76
C ASP A 38 21.95 -13.52 33.13
N ALA A 39 23.15 -13.60 33.69
CA ALA A 39 24.22 -14.48 33.22
C ALA A 39 25.00 -15.11 34.38
N ASN A 40 25.27 -16.41 34.27
CA ASN A 40 26.11 -17.17 35.20
C ASN A 40 27.22 -17.80 34.36
N GLY A 41 28.43 -17.21 34.35
CA GLY A 41 29.68 -17.77 33.83
C GLY A 41 29.65 -18.36 32.41
N SER A 42 29.00 -19.52 32.22
CA SER A 42 28.83 -20.25 30.96
C SER A 42 27.45 -20.08 30.30
N SER A 43 26.52 -19.37 30.94
CA SER A 43 25.09 -19.43 30.62
C SER A 43 24.42 -18.05 30.65
N VAL A 44 23.43 -17.82 29.80
CA VAL A 44 22.56 -16.63 29.78
C VAL A 44 21.11 -17.04 29.92
N LEU A 45 20.37 -16.34 30.77
CA LEU A 45 18.95 -16.50 31.01
C LEU A 45 18.19 -15.28 30.47
N LEU A 46 17.17 -15.53 29.66
CA LEU A 46 16.38 -14.51 28.99
C LEU A 46 14.89 -14.68 29.32
N GLY A 47 14.26 -13.60 29.77
CA GLY A 47 12.81 -13.43 29.76
C GLY A 47 12.36 -12.90 28.40
N LEU A 48 11.55 -13.67 27.67
CA LEU A 48 10.96 -13.27 26.39
C LEU A 48 9.45 -13.15 26.55
N GLN A 49 8.92 -11.96 26.30
CA GLN A 49 7.48 -11.73 26.36
C GLN A 49 6.77 -12.30 25.12
N PRO A 50 5.54 -12.80 25.25
CA PRO A 50 4.74 -12.81 26.49
C PRO A 50 5.00 -13.99 27.44
N ARG A 51 5.51 -15.14 26.97
CA ARG A 51 5.43 -16.40 27.75
C ARG A 51 6.66 -17.29 27.75
N THR A 52 7.76 -16.89 27.12
CA THR A 52 8.88 -17.81 26.88
C THR A 52 10.05 -17.49 27.80
N LEU A 53 10.48 -18.48 28.57
CA LEU A 53 11.77 -18.46 29.25
C LEU A 53 12.78 -19.18 28.36
N SER A 54 13.94 -18.56 28.16
CA SER A 54 15.03 -19.16 27.40
C SER A 54 16.31 -19.20 28.22
N LEU A 55 16.77 -20.41 28.55
CA LEU A 55 18.06 -20.64 29.20
C LEU A 55 19.07 -21.20 28.19
N THR A 56 20.24 -20.60 28.13
CA THR A 56 21.34 -21.01 27.25
C THR A 56 22.56 -21.32 28.11
N GLY A 57 23.15 -22.52 28.00
CA GLY A 57 24.19 -22.97 28.94
C GLY A 57 24.76 -24.36 28.65
N ALA A 58 25.07 -25.14 29.69
CA ALA A 58 25.52 -26.54 29.55
C ALA A 58 24.39 -27.49 29.06
N ARG A 59 23.12 -27.08 29.21
CA ARG A 59 21.92 -27.72 28.66
C ARG A 59 20.91 -26.64 28.29
N ASN A 60 20.36 -26.72 27.08
CA ASN A 60 19.29 -25.82 26.63
C ASN A 60 17.94 -26.41 27.06
N TRP A 61 17.10 -25.59 27.68
CA TRP A 61 15.68 -25.89 27.83
C TRP A 61 14.87 -24.59 27.66
N SER A 62 13.72 -24.74 27.01
CA SER A 62 12.73 -23.68 26.83
C SER A 62 11.43 -24.15 27.48
N LEU A 63 10.90 -23.36 28.41
CA LEU A 63 9.52 -23.55 28.86
C LEU A 63 8.61 -22.94 27.79
N GLY A 64 8.07 -23.80 26.94
CA GLY A 64 7.14 -23.42 25.88
C GLY A 64 6.45 -24.66 25.34
N ASP A 65 5.26 -24.97 25.90
CA ASP A 65 4.14 -25.69 25.25
C ASP A 65 3.02 -26.06 26.26
N ASP A 66 3.23 -25.97 27.57
CA ASP A 66 2.14 -26.07 28.55
C ASP A 66 1.43 -24.71 28.70
N GLU A 67 0.13 -24.66 28.36
CA GLU A 67 -0.71 -23.44 28.29
C GLU A 67 -0.86 -22.64 29.61
N THR A 68 -0.12 -22.95 30.68
CA THR A 68 -0.47 -22.57 32.07
C THR A 68 0.61 -21.94 32.95
N LEU A 69 1.88 -21.79 32.51
CA LEU A 69 2.95 -21.43 33.46
C LEU A 69 3.07 -19.93 33.83
N PHE A 70 3.11 -19.01 32.85
CA PHE A 70 3.13 -17.56 33.08
C PHE A 70 2.38 -16.80 31.98
N ASP A 71 1.68 -15.73 32.35
CA ASP A 71 1.05 -14.81 31.38
C ASP A 71 1.96 -13.67 30.91
N ASP A 72 2.92 -13.27 31.75
CA ASP A 72 3.89 -12.20 31.46
C ASP A 72 5.15 -12.41 32.31
N VAL A 73 6.23 -12.87 31.68
CA VAL A 73 7.56 -13.00 32.31
C VAL A 73 8.25 -11.65 32.31
N HIS A 74 8.51 -11.13 33.51
CA HIS A 74 8.98 -9.75 33.67
C HIS A 74 10.45 -9.66 34.06
N ASP A 75 10.93 -10.50 34.97
CA ASP A 75 12.36 -10.58 35.31
C ASP A 75 12.79 -12.01 35.62
N VAL A 76 14.10 -12.25 35.54
CA VAL A 76 14.72 -13.57 35.72
C VAL A 76 16.06 -13.43 36.45
N MET A 77 16.40 -14.41 37.29
CA MET A 77 17.67 -14.42 38.02
C MET A 77 18.16 -15.85 38.20
N PHE A 78 19.46 -16.10 37.99
CA PHE A 78 20.08 -17.39 38.26
C PHE A 78 20.13 -17.71 39.76
N ASP A 79 19.99 -18.99 40.07
CA ASP A 79 20.16 -19.54 41.41
C ASP A 79 20.85 -20.91 41.36
N GLY A 80 22.18 -20.91 41.45
CA GLY A 80 22.96 -22.14 41.31
C GLY A 80 22.79 -22.74 39.90
N ASP A 81 22.24 -23.95 39.83
CA ASP A 81 21.89 -24.62 38.58
C ASP A 81 20.47 -24.31 38.08
N GLY A 82 19.64 -23.68 38.92
CA GLY A 82 18.27 -23.27 38.61
C GLY A 82 18.10 -21.77 38.40
N CYS A 83 16.87 -21.30 38.46
CA CYS A 83 16.55 -19.88 38.33
C CYS A 83 15.26 -19.48 39.06
N TYR A 84 15.14 -18.19 39.36
CA TYR A 84 13.90 -17.53 39.74
C TYR A 84 13.34 -16.74 38.56
N VAL A 85 12.01 -16.71 38.46
CA VAL A 85 11.26 -16.03 37.41
C VAL A 85 10.15 -15.21 38.05
N VAL A 86 9.99 -13.96 37.63
CA VAL A 86 8.90 -13.07 38.02
C VAL A 86 7.76 -13.15 37.00
N GLY A 87 6.58 -13.56 37.47
CA GLY A 87 5.32 -13.48 36.76
C GLY A 87 4.50 -12.28 37.24
N THR A 88 4.63 -11.13 36.59
CA THR A 88 4.00 -9.88 37.06
C THR A 88 2.48 -9.96 37.02
N THR A 89 1.92 -10.54 35.97
CA THR A 89 0.46 -10.66 35.83
C THR A 89 -0.16 -11.58 36.89
N GLY A 90 0.57 -12.61 37.34
CA GLY A 90 0.16 -13.51 38.43
C GLY A 90 0.48 -12.98 39.82
N ASN A 91 1.24 -11.88 39.92
CA ASN A 91 1.87 -11.40 41.16
C ASN A 91 2.67 -12.51 41.85
N GLU A 92 3.57 -13.15 41.10
CA GLU A 92 4.26 -14.34 41.59
C GLU A 92 5.75 -14.35 41.26
N VAL A 93 6.49 -15.06 42.10
CA VAL A 93 7.85 -15.50 41.86
C VAL A 93 7.86 -17.01 41.87
N VAL A 94 8.53 -17.63 40.91
CA VAL A 94 8.63 -19.09 40.79
C VAL A 94 10.08 -19.49 40.65
N ARG A 95 10.46 -20.58 41.31
CA ARG A 95 11.80 -21.15 41.25
C ARG A 95 11.77 -22.45 40.45
N PHE A 96 12.64 -22.54 39.46
CA PHE A 96 12.91 -23.76 38.70
C PHE A 96 14.27 -24.35 39.09
N ASP A 97 14.37 -25.67 39.12
CA ASP A 97 15.67 -26.36 39.19
C ASP A 97 16.38 -26.38 37.82
N GLY A 98 17.61 -26.89 37.77
CA GLY A 98 18.37 -27.03 36.52
C GLY A 98 17.79 -28.02 35.50
N MET A 99 16.72 -28.75 35.85
CA MET A 99 15.96 -29.61 34.95
C MET A 99 14.66 -28.94 34.46
N GLY A 100 14.37 -27.71 34.87
CA GLY A 100 13.16 -26.98 34.51
C GLY A 100 11.92 -27.37 35.32
N ASN A 101 12.07 -28.12 36.41
CA ASN A 101 10.95 -28.44 37.29
C ASN A 101 10.71 -27.31 38.28
N GLU A 102 9.44 -26.97 38.51
CA GLU A 102 9.06 -26.03 39.56
C GLU A 102 9.40 -26.62 40.94
N THR A 103 10.20 -25.88 41.71
CA THR A 103 10.61 -26.24 43.08
C THR A 103 10.02 -25.32 44.16
N GLY A 104 9.41 -24.21 43.75
CA GLY A 104 8.73 -23.30 44.66
C GLY A 104 8.01 -22.18 43.92
N ARG A 105 6.89 -21.71 44.49
CA ARG A 105 6.08 -20.61 43.97
C ARG A 105 5.57 -19.77 45.12
N TRP A 106 5.74 -18.46 45.00
CA TRP A 106 5.29 -17.45 45.95
C TRP A 106 4.34 -16.50 45.21
N ALA A 107 3.06 -16.51 45.60
CA ALA A 107 2.05 -15.61 45.03
C ALA A 107 1.60 -14.61 46.10
N PHE A 108 1.51 -13.34 45.74
CA PHE A 108 1.29 -12.24 46.71
C PHE A 108 -0.13 -11.66 46.68
N SER A 109 -0.86 -11.82 45.59
CA SER A 109 -2.24 -11.33 45.45
C SER A 109 -3.08 -12.23 44.55
N SER A 110 -4.35 -12.42 44.92
CA SER A 110 -5.34 -13.11 44.09
C SER A 110 -5.86 -12.23 42.94
N GLN A 111 -5.69 -10.91 43.04
CA GLN A 111 -6.05 -9.97 41.99
C GLN A 111 -4.87 -9.81 41.02
N ARG A 112 -5.06 -10.21 39.77
CA ARG A 112 -4.00 -10.19 38.75
C ARG A 112 -3.36 -8.80 38.62
N ASP A 113 -2.04 -8.74 38.50
CA ASP A 113 -1.30 -7.49 38.24
C ASP A 113 -1.67 -6.33 39.20
N SER A 114 -1.76 -6.62 40.49
CA SER A 114 -2.16 -5.66 41.54
C SER A 114 -1.02 -5.23 42.47
N TRP A 115 0.07 -6.00 42.48
CA TRP A 115 1.33 -5.66 43.18
C TRP A 115 2.46 -5.30 42.20
N HIS A 116 2.26 -5.52 40.89
CA HIS A 116 3.19 -5.30 39.79
C HIS A 116 4.66 -5.55 40.19
N LEU A 117 5.03 -6.83 40.30
CA LEU A 117 6.40 -7.22 40.63
C LEU A 117 7.32 -6.85 39.46
N ASN A 118 8.49 -6.28 39.77
CA ASN A 118 9.46 -5.84 38.78
C ASN A 118 10.66 -6.76 38.73
N CYS A 119 11.63 -6.56 39.63
CA CYS A 119 12.96 -7.13 39.50
C CYS A 119 13.37 -7.98 40.70
N LEU A 120 14.25 -8.95 40.48
CA LEU A 120 14.85 -9.80 41.51
C LEU A 120 16.31 -9.43 41.77
N ALA A 121 16.78 -9.66 42.99
CA ALA A 121 18.21 -9.66 43.29
C ALA A 121 18.54 -10.57 44.48
N ARG A 122 19.80 -10.95 44.58
CA ARG A 122 20.38 -11.47 45.82
C ARG A 122 20.97 -10.34 46.65
N TRP A 123 20.43 -10.14 47.84
CA TRP A 123 20.91 -9.14 48.79
C TRP A 123 20.64 -9.61 50.22
N ASN A 124 21.55 -9.31 51.15
CA ASN A 124 21.50 -9.76 52.54
C ASN A 124 21.31 -11.30 52.70
N ASP A 125 22.08 -12.07 51.91
CA ASP A 125 22.02 -13.55 51.85
C ASP A 125 20.64 -14.15 51.56
N SER A 126 19.71 -13.32 51.06
CA SER A 126 18.35 -13.69 50.70
C SER A 126 18.02 -13.28 49.26
N VAL A 127 16.87 -13.72 48.78
CA VAL A 127 16.28 -13.27 47.52
C VAL A 127 15.32 -12.15 47.85
N VAL A 128 15.54 -10.98 47.25
CA VAL A 128 14.65 -9.83 47.37
C VAL A 128 14.02 -9.52 46.02
N PHE A 129 12.83 -8.94 46.05
CA PHE A 129 12.16 -8.45 44.85
C PHE A 129 11.69 -7.01 45.04
N SER A 130 11.65 -6.26 43.94
CA SER A 130 10.99 -4.96 43.90
C SER A 130 9.58 -5.09 43.34
N ALA A 131 8.67 -4.30 43.87
CA ALA A 131 7.28 -4.24 43.44
C ALA A 131 6.75 -2.83 43.67
N PHE A 132 5.62 -2.49 43.06
CA PHE A 132 4.89 -1.30 43.44
C PHE A 132 3.39 -1.55 43.53
N GLY A 133 2.86 -1.18 44.69
CA GLY A 133 1.47 -1.39 45.02
C GLY A 133 1.19 -2.57 45.93
N THR A 134 0.05 -2.45 46.60
CA THR A 134 -0.72 -3.56 47.16
C THR A 134 -2.20 -3.24 46.89
N PHE A 135 -2.54 -3.09 45.61
CA PHE A 135 -3.84 -2.56 45.22
C PHE A 135 -4.92 -3.65 45.29
N ASP A 136 -6.17 -3.25 45.57
CA ASP A 136 -7.30 -4.18 45.67
C ASP A 136 -7.90 -4.55 44.31
N VAL A 137 -7.42 -3.94 43.23
CA VAL A 137 -7.94 -4.14 41.86
C VAL A 137 -6.81 -4.34 40.86
N THR A 138 -7.09 -5.14 39.83
CA THR A 138 -6.18 -5.37 38.70
C THR A 138 -5.71 -4.06 38.09
N ARG A 139 -4.39 -3.84 38.03
CA ARG A 139 -3.75 -2.62 37.51
C ARG A 139 -4.16 -1.32 38.24
N GLY A 140 -4.55 -1.42 39.51
CA GLY A 140 -4.92 -0.26 40.34
C GLY A 140 -3.79 0.76 40.54
N TYR A 141 -2.56 0.39 40.21
CA TYR A 141 -1.39 1.26 40.26
C TYR A 141 -1.38 2.38 39.21
N LYS A 142 -2.14 2.28 38.11
CA LYS A 142 -2.11 3.30 37.04
C LYS A 142 -2.56 4.66 37.57
N GLY A 143 -1.62 5.62 37.64
CA GLY A 143 -1.85 6.95 38.20
C GLY A 143 -1.68 7.06 39.72
N ALA A 144 -1.24 5.99 40.38
CA ALA A 144 -1.07 5.91 41.84
C ALA A 144 0.26 5.23 42.26
N THR A 145 1.27 5.21 41.38
CA THR A 145 2.55 4.53 41.63
C THR A 145 3.53 5.28 42.53
N HIS A 146 3.35 6.60 42.65
CA HIS A 146 4.31 7.45 43.34
C HIS A 146 4.38 7.12 44.84
N GLY A 147 5.55 6.71 45.33
CA GLY A 147 5.78 6.32 46.72
C GLY A 147 5.18 4.96 47.12
N ALA A 148 4.51 4.24 46.21
CA ALA A 148 3.86 2.95 46.48
C ALA A 148 4.79 1.74 46.30
N GLY A 149 6.05 1.97 45.92
CA GLY A 149 7.06 0.98 45.66
C GLY A 149 7.85 0.55 46.89
N PHE A 150 8.31 -0.71 46.87
CA PHE A 150 9.10 -1.29 47.94
C PHE A 150 10.06 -2.37 47.42
N VAL A 151 11.02 -2.74 48.28
CA VAL A 151 11.87 -3.92 48.14
C VAL A 151 11.60 -4.84 49.33
N GLN A 152 11.25 -6.09 49.04
CA GLN A 152 10.82 -7.08 50.04
C GLN A 152 11.62 -8.37 49.92
N ASP A 153 11.91 -8.97 51.06
CA ASP A 153 12.42 -10.33 51.17
C ASP A 153 11.39 -11.37 50.71
N LEU A 154 11.78 -12.25 49.81
CA LEU A 154 10.91 -13.26 49.22
C LEU A 154 10.39 -14.26 50.27
N PHE A 155 11.22 -14.63 51.25
CA PHE A 155 10.93 -15.75 52.15
C PHE A 155 10.31 -15.29 53.47
N THR A 156 10.81 -14.20 54.04
CA THR A 156 10.35 -13.67 55.34
C THR A 156 9.22 -12.66 55.19
N GLY A 157 9.06 -12.06 54.00
CA GLY A 157 8.11 -10.98 53.75
C GLY A 157 8.53 -9.63 54.35
N GLN A 158 9.72 -9.54 54.96
CA GLN A 158 10.24 -8.29 55.51
C GLN A 158 10.49 -7.28 54.40
N ARG A 159 9.94 -6.07 54.54
CA ARG A 159 10.24 -4.94 53.65
C ARG A 159 11.46 -4.20 54.17
N TYR A 160 12.48 -4.09 53.33
CA TYR A 160 13.72 -3.39 53.65
C TYR A 160 13.68 -1.93 53.19
N VAL A 161 13.04 -1.68 52.05
CA VAL A 161 12.92 -0.34 51.47
C VAL A 161 11.47 -0.08 51.09
N GLU A 162 10.95 1.09 51.43
CA GLU A 162 9.61 1.56 51.05
C GLU A 162 9.70 2.99 50.49
N GLY A 163 8.59 3.51 49.96
CA GLY A 163 8.53 4.88 49.44
C GLY A 163 9.22 5.06 48.07
N LEU A 164 9.38 3.98 47.31
CA LEU A 164 9.87 4.01 45.94
C LEU A 164 8.72 4.29 44.97
N SER A 165 9.04 4.63 43.73
CA SER A 165 8.11 4.97 42.66
C SER A 165 8.52 4.20 41.41
N GLN A 166 7.77 3.14 41.10
CA GLN A 166 8.08 2.18 40.04
C GLN A 166 9.52 1.63 40.11
N PRO A 167 9.94 0.99 41.22
CA PRO A 167 11.33 0.56 41.40
C PRO A 167 11.75 -0.59 40.47
N HIS A 168 12.81 -0.38 39.70
CA HIS A 168 13.43 -1.37 38.83
C HIS A 168 14.91 -1.58 39.20
N SER A 169 15.51 -2.63 38.64
CA SER A 169 16.96 -2.88 38.63
C SER A 169 17.60 -2.85 40.01
N LEU A 170 17.46 -3.99 40.70
CA LEU A 170 18.11 -4.22 41.99
C LEU A 170 19.52 -4.76 41.77
N VAL A 171 20.54 -4.03 42.22
CA VAL A 171 21.95 -4.43 42.03
C VAL A 171 22.73 -4.29 43.34
N ARG A 172 23.37 -5.39 43.77
CA ARG A 172 24.24 -5.38 44.95
C ARG A 172 25.52 -4.58 44.66
N HIS A 173 25.84 -3.66 45.57
CA HIS A 173 27.09 -2.88 45.56
C HIS A 173 27.78 -3.02 46.91
N GLY A 174 28.72 -3.97 47.03
CA GLY A 174 29.30 -4.34 48.34
C GLY A 174 28.25 -4.92 49.29
N GLU A 175 28.03 -4.27 50.43
CA GLU A 175 26.93 -4.58 51.38
C GLU A 175 25.64 -3.80 51.06
N ASN A 176 25.72 -2.80 50.19
CA ASN A 176 24.61 -1.91 49.84
C ASN A 176 23.78 -2.46 48.68
N LEU A 177 22.60 -1.86 48.49
CA LEU A 177 21.70 -2.11 47.36
C LEU A 177 21.51 -0.85 46.53
N LEU A 178 21.79 -0.93 45.24
CA LEU A 178 21.39 0.08 44.25
C LEU A 178 20.00 -0.27 43.69
N VAL A 179 19.18 0.77 43.54
CA VAL A 179 17.82 0.67 43.02
C VAL A 179 17.57 1.80 42.04
N ALA A 180 17.00 1.49 40.87
CA ALA A 180 16.45 2.49 39.98
C ALA A 180 15.04 2.88 40.46
N ASN A 181 14.91 4.08 40.99
CA ASN A 181 13.64 4.65 41.42
C ASN A 181 12.99 5.40 40.24
N SER A 182 12.44 4.62 39.31
CA SER A 182 12.37 5.01 37.90
C SER A 182 11.40 6.13 37.57
N GLU A 183 10.22 6.19 38.20
CA GLU A 183 9.25 7.27 37.97
C GLU A 183 9.80 8.63 38.44
N CYS A 184 10.71 8.64 39.42
CA CYS A 184 11.40 9.85 39.88
C CYS A 184 12.70 10.14 39.11
N LYS A 185 13.06 9.33 38.10
CA LYS A 185 14.33 9.41 37.36
C LYS A 185 15.57 9.32 38.25
N GLU A 186 15.50 8.51 39.30
CA GLU A 186 16.53 8.47 40.33
C GLU A 186 17.25 7.12 40.37
N ILE A 187 18.52 7.17 40.74
CA ILE A 187 19.22 6.02 41.31
C ILE A 187 19.43 6.27 42.79
N ARG A 188 19.14 5.26 43.60
CA ARG A 188 19.27 5.31 45.04
C ARG A 188 20.17 4.18 45.52
N GLU A 189 21.00 4.47 46.52
CA GLU A 189 21.81 3.48 47.22
C GLU A 189 21.33 3.35 48.67
N TYR A 190 21.14 2.12 49.13
CA TYR A 190 20.65 1.79 50.47
C TYR A 190 21.67 0.92 51.22
N SER A 191 21.85 1.16 52.51
CA SER A 191 22.62 0.30 53.39
C SER A 191 21.87 -0.99 53.72
N LEU A 192 22.56 -1.94 54.36
CA LEU A 192 22.04 -3.26 54.74
C LEU A 192 20.76 -3.21 55.60
N ASP A 193 20.59 -2.16 56.40
CA ASP A 193 19.41 -1.92 57.24
C ASP A 193 18.24 -1.23 56.50
N GLY A 194 18.41 -0.91 55.21
CA GLY A 194 17.44 -0.19 54.40
C GLY A 194 17.53 1.34 54.49
N SER A 195 18.52 1.90 55.18
CA SER A 195 18.71 3.36 55.24
C SER A 195 19.24 3.92 53.90
N LEU A 196 18.67 5.04 53.44
CA LEU A 196 19.09 5.68 52.20
C LEU A 196 20.45 6.38 52.38
N LEU A 197 21.44 6.01 51.57
CA LEU A 197 22.79 6.54 51.61
C LEU A 197 23.03 7.65 50.58
N ARG A 198 22.62 7.43 49.33
CA ARG A 198 22.89 8.34 48.20
C ARG A 198 21.75 8.36 47.19
N VAL A 199 21.55 9.50 46.53
CA VAL A 199 20.57 9.70 45.45
C VAL A 199 21.19 10.55 44.34
N ALA A 200 20.96 10.15 43.09
CA ALA A 200 21.19 10.98 41.92
C ALA A 200 19.94 11.02 41.05
N VAL A 201 19.58 12.21 40.60
CA VAL A 201 18.52 12.45 39.62
C VAL A 201 19.16 12.52 38.24
N LEU A 202 18.61 11.77 37.30
CA LEU A 202 19.05 11.69 35.92
C LEU A 202 18.00 12.32 34.98
N ASP A 203 18.37 12.50 33.72
CA ASP A 203 17.53 13.17 32.71
C ASP A 203 16.40 12.28 32.18
N GLY A 204 16.45 10.94 32.33
CA GLY A 204 15.40 10.02 31.82
C GLY A 204 14.91 8.97 32.81
N TYR A 205 13.91 8.18 32.39
CA TYR A 205 13.33 7.11 33.20
C TYR A 205 14.36 5.99 33.42
N THR A 206 14.84 5.83 34.65
CA THR A 206 16.01 4.98 34.97
C THR A 206 15.65 3.49 35.03
N ARG A 207 16.32 2.66 34.23
CA ARG A 207 16.16 1.19 34.19
C ARG A 207 17.46 0.53 33.72
N GLY A 208 17.70 -0.70 34.10
CA GLY A 208 18.93 -1.43 33.80
C GLY A 208 20.13 -0.81 34.52
N ILE A 209 20.61 -1.47 35.57
CA ILE A 209 21.82 -1.06 36.30
C ILE A 209 22.85 -2.17 36.15
N CYS A 210 24.10 -1.82 35.84
CA CYS A 210 25.20 -2.77 35.76
C CYS A 210 26.48 -2.14 36.29
N ILE A 211 27.23 -2.85 37.13
CA ILE A 211 28.54 -2.41 37.63
C ILE A 211 29.62 -3.22 36.94
N VAL A 212 30.60 -2.55 36.32
CA VAL A 212 31.77 -3.19 35.72
C VAL A 212 33.02 -2.41 36.08
N GLY A 213 33.88 -2.98 36.91
CA GLY A 213 35.08 -2.28 37.40
C GLY A 213 34.70 -1.03 38.19
N ASP A 214 35.22 0.12 37.75
CA ASP A 214 34.98 1.46 38.32
C ASP A 214 33.80 2.20 37.67
N LEU A 215 33.03 1.52 36.80
CA LEU A 215 31.90 2.11 36.08
C LEU A 215 30.55 1.56 36.54
N LEU A 216 29.58 2.47 36.64
CA LEU A 216 28.17 2.22 36.84
C LEU A 216 27.42 2.55 35.55
N TYR A 217 26.86 1.54 34.89
CA TYR A 217 26.00 1.73 33.73
C TYR A 217 24.53 1.81 34.15
N VAL A 218 23.82 2.74 33.51
CA VAL A 218 22.41 3.02 33.80
C VAL A 218 21.69 3.23 32.48
N GLY A 219 20.59 2.51 32.25
CA GLY A 219 19.70 2.80 31.13
C GLY A 219 18.74 3.94 31.43
N LEU A 220 18.52 4.79 30.44
CA LEU A 220 17.55 5.87 30.41
C LEU A 220 16.54 5.57 29.31
N SER A 221 15.28 5.44 29.70
CA SER A 221 14.18 5.06 28.81
C SER A 221 13.23 6.24 28.54
N CYS A 222 12.56 6.21 27.39
CA CYS A 222 11.38 7.04 27.13
C CYS A 222 10.20 6.41 27.89
N SER A 223 9.69 7.06 28.94
CA SER A 223 8.49 6.55 29.61
C SER A 223 7.26 6.76 28.72
N ARG A 224 6.46 5.70 28.48
CA ARG A 224 5.14 5.82 27.85
C ARG A 224 4.07 6.41 28.78
N ASN A 225 4.34 6.42 30.09
CA ASN A 225 3.39 6.80 31.13
C ASN A 225 3.62 8.23 31.65
N ILE A 226 4.70 8.89 31.22
CA ILE A 226 5.07 10.26 31.62
C ILE A 226 5.39 11.02 30.33
N GLU A 227 4.70 12.13 30.05
CA GLU A 227 5.01 13.02 28.93
C GLU A 227 6.36 13.70 29.19
N ASP A 228 7.43 13.14 28.65
CA ASP A 228 8.78 13.61 28.91
C ASP A 228 9.70 13.35 27.70
N ASP A 229 9.95 14.41 26.94
CA ASP A 229 10.74 14.41 25.70
C ASP A 229 12.26 14.59 25.95
N SER A 230 12.71 14.62 27.20
CA SER A 230 14.11 14.89 27.55
C SER A 230 15.09 13.85 26.98
N VAL A 231 14.64 12.60 26.81
CA VAL A 231 15.43 11.52 26.21
C VAL A 231 14.62 10.86 25.08
N PRO A 232 14.85 11.20 23.80
CA PRO A 232 14.04 10.72 22.68
C PRO A 232 14.33 9.27 22.25
N PHE A 233 15.44 8.69 22.72
CA PHE A 233 15.87 7.31 22.44
C PHE A 233 16.43 6.66 23.70
N ALA A 234 16.21 5.35 23.86
CA ALA A 234 16.86 4.57 24.91
C ALA A 234 18.38 4.82 24.93
N THR A 235 18.92 5.17 26.10
CA THR A 235 20.32 5.60 26.23
C THR A 235 21.00 4.85 27.38
N VAL A 236 22.17 4.29 27.14
CA VAL A 236 23.03 3.73 28.20
C VAL A 236 24.01 4.81 28.65
N LEU A 237 23.89 5.21 29.91
CA LEU A 237 24.75 6.16 30.59
C LEU A 237 25.87 5.41 31.32
N ALA A 238 27.12 5.86 31.19
CA ALA A 238 28.25 5.36 31.97
C ALA A 238 28.65 6.43 32.99
N LEU A 239 28.54 6.08 34.28
CA LEU A 239 28.90 6.90 35.42
C LEU A 239 30.14 6.32 36.10
N ASP A 240 30.92 7.19 36.72
CA ASP A 240 31.94 6.79 37.69
C ASP A 240 31.27 6.19 38.94
N LEU A 241 31.67 4.99 39.37
CA LEU A 241 30.97 4.26 40.43
C LEU A 241 31.01 4.98 41.79
N GLU A 242 32.12 5.66 42.10
CA GLU A 242 32.29 6.37 43.38
C GLU A 242 31.63 7.74 43.36
N THR A 243 31.84 8.53 42.29
CA THR A 243 31.41 9.93 42.23
C THR A 243 30.06 10.15 41.54
N TRP A 244 29.55 9.15 40.81
CA TRP A 244 28.37 9.22 39.93
C TRP A 244 28.44 10.31 38.86
N VAL A 245 29.66 10.76 38.53
CA VAL A 245 29.90 11.72 37.45
C VAL A 245 29.83 11.00 36.11
N GLU A 246 29.10 11.57 35.16
CA GLU A 246 28.99 11.03 33.80
C GLU A 246 30.36 10.98 33.10
N ARG A 247 30.70 9.80 32.59
CA ARG A 247 31.88 9.53 31.74
C ARG A 247 31.51 9.46 30.26
N GLY A 248 30.25 9.16 29.94
CA GLY A 248 29.69 9.22 28.59
C GLY A 248 28.33 8.56 28.48
N ARG A 249 27.74 8.65 27.27
CA ARG A 249 26.44 8.07 26.94
C ARG A 249 26.44 7.40 25.56
N LEU A 250 25.62 6.38 25.37
CA LEU A 250 25.43 5.65 24.11
C LEU A 250 23.94 5.46 23.80
N HIS A 251 23.49 5.94 22.65
CA HIS A 251 22.09 5.80 22.22
C HIS A 251 21.84 4.45 21.55
N LEU A 252 20.68 3.86 21.85
CA LEU A 252 20.17 2.64 21.25
C LEU A 252 18.98 2.97 20.34
N ASN A 253 18.82 2.21 19.26
CA ASN A 253 17.63 2.30 18.40
C ASN A 253 16.43 1.56 19.03
N ALA A 254 16.06 1.95 20.25
CA ALA A 254 14.94 1.44 21.02
C ALA A 254 14.34 2.59 21.84
N ARG A 255 13.14 2.39 22.39
CA ARG A 255 12.50 3.39 23.28
C ARG A 255 12.72 3.11 24.75
N GLU A 256 12.87 1.84 25.14
CA GLU A 256 12.97 1.43 26.53
C GLU A 256 14.13 0.44 26.71
N ILE A 257 14.84 0.56 27.83
CA ILE A 257 15.81 -0.42 28.35
C ILE A 257 15.15 -1.07 29.56
N TYR A 258 15.25 -2.39 29.67
CA TYR A 258 14.79 -3.12 30.86
C TYR A 258 15.96 -3.52 31.76
N SER A 259 16.92 -4.28 31.23
CA SER A 259 18.10 -4.76 31.96
C SER A 259 19.38 -4.51 31.17
N ILE A 260 20.48 -4.34 31.90
CA ILE A 260 21.85 -4.24 31.39
C ILE A 260 22.68 -5.24 32.18
N ILE A 261 23.40 -6.12 31.50
CA ILE A 261 24.40 -7.00 32.13
C ILE A 261 25.73 -6.88 31.40
N SER A 262 26.81 -7.26 32.09
CA SER A 262 28.13 -7.39 31.46
C SER A 262 28.35 -8.82 30.98
N ILE A 263 28.86 -8.96 29.76
CA ILE A 263 29.31 -10.23 29.19
C ILE A 263 30.78 -10.07 28.82
N ILE A 264 31.63 -10.65 29.66
CA ILE A 264 33.09 -10.59 29.51
C ILE A 264 33.59 -11.76 28.63
N ASP A 265 32.84 -12.86 28.53
CA ASP A 265 33.23 -14.06 27.76
C ASP A 265 32.48 -14.16 26.42
N THR A 266 33.24 -14.16 25.33
CA THR A 266 32.72 -14.30 23.95
C THR A 266 31.98 -15.63 23.72
N ASN A 267 32.30 -16.69 24.47
CA ASN A 267 31.61 -17.98 24.36
C ASN A 267 30.18 -17.91 24.88
N VAL A 268 29.93 -17.09 25.91
CA VAL A 268 28.59 -16.86 26.48
C VAL A 268 27.73 -16.12 25.46
N LEU A 269 28.31 -15.12 24.80
CA LEU A 269 27.65 -14.38 23.72
C LEU A 269 27.27 -15.29 22.54
N LEU A 270 28.16 -16.17 22.09
CA LEU A 270 27.89 -17.11 20.99
C LEU A 270 26.74 -18.07 21.31
N ARG A 271 26.63 -18.52 22.57
CA ARG A 271 25.52 -19.39 23.01
C ARG A 271 24.20 -18.65 23.05
N ALA A 272 24.18 -17.42 23.58
CA ALA A 272 22.99 -16.58 23.58
C ALA A 272 22.45 -16.35 22.15
N LEU A 273 23.36 -16.09 21.18
CA LEU A 273 23.00 -15.99 19.76
C LEU A 273 22.45 -17.29 19.17
N SER A 274 22.98 -18.44 19.56
CA SER A 274 22.49 -19.75 19.11
C SER A 274 21.03 -19.98 19.51
N THR A 275 20.66 -19.69 20.75
CA THR A 275 19.30 -19.96 21.21
C THR A 275 18.28 -18.96 20.67
N LEU A 276 18.68 -17.71 20.43
CA LEU A 276 17.86 -16.76 19.68
C LEU A 276 17.55 -17.29 18.27
N SER A 277 18.50 -17.96 17.63
CA SER A 277 18.30 -18.56 16.31
C SER A 277 17.36 -19.78 16.33
N GLU A 278 17.46 -20.67 17.32
CA GLU A 278 16.56 -21.82 17.50
C GLU A 278 15.12 -21.35 17.77
N SER A 279 14.96 -20.41 18.69
CA SER A 279 13.66 -19.84 19.03
C SER A 279 13.02 -19.08 17.86
N ALA A 280 13.82 -18.45 16.99
CA ALA A 280 13.33 -17.83 15.77
C ALA A 280 12.81 -18.86 14.75
N VAL A 281 13.43 -20.04 14.65
CA VAL A 281 13.00 -21.14 13.79
C VAL A 281 11.68 -21.74 14.27
N ASP A 282 11.53 -21.97 15.58
CA ASP A 282 10.30 -22.52 16.17
C ASP A 282 9.13 -21.55 16.04
N ARG A 283 9.36 -20.24 16.25
CA ARG A 283 8.33 -19.20 16.02
C ARG A 283 7.87 -19.13 14.57
N LEU A 284 8.80 -19.24 13.61
CA LEU A 284 8.47 -19.28 12.18
C LEU A 284 7.67 -20.53 11.82
N THR A 285 7.96 -21.66 12.47
CA THR A 285 7.26 -22.94 12.26
C THR A 285 5.85 -22.93 12.84
N SER A 286 5.68 -22.41 14.06
CA SER A 286 4.39 -22.25 14.72
C SER A 286 3.50 -21.23 13.99
N SER A 287 4.05 -20.06 13.60
CA SER A 287 3.35 -19.08 12.75
C SER A 287 2.92 -19.67 11.40
N LEU A 288 3.72 -20.57 10.82
CA LEU A 288 3.38 -21.27 9.58
C LEU A 288 2.25 -22.29 9.79
N GLN A 289 2.20 -22.96 10.94
CA GLN A 289 1.11 -23.89 11.31
C GLN A 289 -0.20 -23.16 11.61
N ASP A 290 -0.15 -22.03 12.32
CA ASP A 290 -1.32 -21.20 12.58
C ASP A 290 -1.88 -20.59 11.29
N CYS A 291 -1.01 -20.13 10.39
CA CYS A 291 -1.40 -19.69 9.05
C CYS A 291 -2.09 -20.82 8.26
N LYS A 292 -1.59 -22.06 8.35
CA LYS A 292 -2.20 -23.23 7.69
C LYS A 292 -3.57 -23.59 8.29
N GLY A 293 -3.69 -23.61 9.62
CA GLY A 293 -4.95 -23.90 10.30
C GLY A 293 -6.01 -22.83 10.05
N LEU A 294 -5.59 -21.57 9.98
CA LEU A 294 -6.45 -20.45 9.61
C LEU A 294 -6.90 -20.56 8.14
N ALA A 295 -6.00 -20.88 7.21
CA ALA A 295 -6.33 -21.07 5.80
C ALA A 295 -7.40 -22.15 5.57
N VAL A 296 -7.32 -23.28 6.28
CA VAL A 296 -8.31 -24.37 6.19
C VAL A 296 -9.69 -23.94 6.69
N ARG A 297 -9.75 -23.27 7.86
CA ARG A 297 -11.03 -22.77 8.41
C ARG A 297 -11.67 -21.71 7.52
N LEU A 298 -10.87 -20.93 6.80
CA LEU A 298 -11.34 -19.89 5.91
C LEU A 298 -11.81 -20.43 4.56
N GLN A 299 -11.12 -21.43 4.00
CA GLN A 299 -11.61 -22.15 2.83
C GLN A 299 -12.98 -22.80 3.11
N GLN A 300 -13.17 -23.36 4.30
CA GLN A 300 -14.45 -23.92 4.71
C GLN A 300 -15.55 -22.85 4.79
N ARG A 301 -15.28 -21.70 5.41
CA ARG A 301 -16.27 -20.61 5.54
C ARG A 301 -16.62 -19.94 4.21
N VAL A 302 -15.67 -19.82 3.28
CA VAL A 302 -15.93 -19.33 1.92
C VAL A 302 -16.81 -20.33 1.16
N ALA A 303 -16.49 -21.62 1.24
CA ALA A 303 -17.32 -22.67 0.64
C ALA A 303 -18.75 -22.70 1.20
N ASP A 304 -18.91 -22.50 2.52
CA ASP A 304 -20.23 -22.42 3.16
C ASP A 304 -21.02 -21.18 2.70
N CYS A 305 -20.36 -20.03 2.52
CA CYS A 305 -20.99 -18.83 1.98
C CYS A 305 -21.40 -19.00 0.51
N ASP A 306 -20.54 -19.59 -0.32
CA ASP A 306 -20.84 -19.88 -1.73
C ASP A 306 -22.00 -20.88 -1.86
N ALA A 307 -22.04 -21.90 -1.00
CA ALA A 307 -23.15 -22.85 -0.94
C ALA A 307 -24.47 -22.18 -0.53
N GLN A 308 -24.45 -21.27 0.45
CA GLN A 308 -25.62 -20.49 0.85
C GLN A 308 -26.10 -19.55 -0.26
N LEU A 309 -25.18 -18.96 -1.02
CA LEU A 309 -25.51 -18.09 -2.16
C LEU A 309 -26.18 -18.89 -3.29
N GLN A 310 -25.62 -20.05 -3.62
CA GLN A 310 -26.18 -20.95 -4.64
C GLN A 310 -27.56 -21.47 -4.24
N ASP A 311 -27.78 -21.81 -2.97
CA ASP A 311 -29.08 -22.27 -2.49
C ASP A 311 -30.12 -21.14 -2.49
N LYS A 312 -29.71 -19.91 -2.14
CA LYS A 312 -30.56 -18.70 -2.23
C LYS A 312 -30.89 -18.31 -3.66
N ASP A 313 -29.92 -18.34 -4.58
CA ASP A 313 -30.15 -18.09 -6.01
C ASP A 313 -31.12 -19.12 -6.59
N ARG A 314 -31.02 -20.39 -6.17
CA ARG A 314 -31.99 -21.43 -6.54
C ARG A 314 -33.39 -21.13 -6.00
N ILE A 315 -33.52 -20.71 -4.74
CA ILE A 315 -34.80 -20.33 -4.12
C ILE A 315 -35.41 -19.09 -4.81
N TRP A 316 -34.59 -18.12 -5.20
CA TRP A 316 -35.06 -16.93 -5.92
C TRP A 316 -35.45 -17.24 -7.36
N ALA A 317 -34.70 -18.08 -8.07
CA ALA A 317 -35.09 -18.57 -9.39
C ALA A 317 -36.43 -19.32 -9.32
N GLN A 318 -36.61 -20.20 -8.33
CA GLN A 318 -37.90 -20.89 -8.09
C GLN A 318 -39.04 -19.92 -7.78
N ARG A 319 -38.80 -18.85 -7.03
CA ARG A 319 -39.82 -17.82 -6.76
C ARG A 319 -40.18 -17.02 -8.01
N VAL A 320 -39.21 -16.63 -8.83
CA VAL A 320 -39.44 -15.95 -10.11
C VAL A 320 -40.25 -16.85 -11.05
N ASP A 321 -39.88 -18.13 -11.15
CA ASP A 321 -40.60 -19.12 -11.96
C ASP A 321 -42.03 -19.36 -11.42
N GLN A 322 -42.22 -19.41 -10.10
CA GLN A 322 -43.54 -19.56 -9.47
C GLN A 322 -44.44 -18.34 -9.74
N VAL A 323 -43.92 -17.11 -9.59
CA VAL A 323 -44.66 -15.88 -9.90
C VAL A 323 -45.01 -15.81 -11.39
N ALA A 324 -44.08 -16.18 -12.28
CA ALA A 324 -44.33 -16.27 -13.71
C ALA A 324 -45.42 -17.32 -14.02
N ALA A 325 -45.39 -18.49 -13.37
CA ALA A 325 -46.39 -19.54 -13.56
C ALA A 325 -47.78 -19.14 -13.04
N ASP A 326 -47.85 -18.54 -11.85
CA ASP A 326 -49.11 -18.07 -11.24
C ASP A 326 -49.75 -16.96 -12.09
N HIS A 327 -48.94 -16.05 -12.65
CA HIS A 327 -49.43 -15.00 -13.55
C HIS A 327 -49.83 -15.53 -14.94
N VAL A 328 -49.12 -16.52 -15.49
CA VAL A 328 -49.56 -17.19 -16.72
C VAL A 328 -50.89 -17.91 -16.50
N MET A 329 -51.08 -18.58 -15.36
CA MET A 329 -52.37 -19.20 -15.01
C MET A 329 -53.47 -18.17 -14.85
N GLU A 330 -53.21 -17.01 -14.23
CA GLU A 330 -54.20 -15.96 -14.06
C GLU A 330 -54.57 -15.28 -15.40
N ILE A 331 -53.58 -15.01 -16.27
CA ILE A 331 -53.83 -14.51 -17.63
C ILE A 331 -54.65 -15.53 -18.44
N GLN A 332 -54.34 -16.82 -18.33
CA GLN A 332 -55.10 -17.89 -18.99
C GLN A 332 -56.51 -18.03 -18.42
N ARG A 333 -56.70 -17.90 -17.10
CA ARG A 333 -58.01 -17.90 -16.44
C ARG A 333 -58.86 -16.74 -16.94
N VAL A 334 -58.29 -15.53 -16.95
CA VAL A 334 -58.96 -14.32 -17.45
C VAL A 334 -59.28 -14.43 -18.95
N ALA A 335 -58.38 -15.01 -19.75
CA ALA A 335 -58.63 -15.26 -21.17
C ALA A 335 -59.75 -16.31 -21.38
N CYS A 336 -59.79 -17.37 -20.57
CA CYS A 336 -60.83 -18.40 -20.63
C CYS A 336 -62.19 -17.85 -20.18
N GLU A 337 -62.24 -17.06 -19.11
CA GLU A 337 -63.46 -16.35 -18.66
C GLU A 337 -63.97 -15.38 -19.74
N ARG A 338 -63.06 -14.66 -20.42
CA ARG A 338 -63.40 -13.82 -21.57
C ARG A 338 -64.01 -14.64 -22.71
N ASP A 339 -63.36 -15.72 -23.12
CA ASP A 339 -63.80 -16.54 -24.26
C ASP A 339 -65.14 -17.23 -23.96
N GLN A 340 -65.33 -17.72 -22.73
CA GLN A 340 -66.60 -18.30 -22.28
C GLN A 340 -67.71 -17.24 -22.27
N MET A 341 -67.44 -16.02 -21.77
CA MET A 341 -68.43 -14.94 -21.76
C MET A 341 -68.76 -14.44 -23.17
N LEU A 342 -67.77 -14.37 -24.07
CA LEU A 342 -67.99 -14.04 -25.48
C LEU A 342 -68.85 -15.11 -26.15
N ALA A 343 -68.59 -16.39 -25.91
CA ALA A 343 -69.40 -17.50 -26.43
C ALA A 343 -70.85 -17.47 -25.88
N ASP A 344 -71.03 -17.23 -24.58
CA ASP A 344 -72.35 -17.12 -23.95
C ASP A 344 -73.13 -15.91 -24.49
N LYS A 345 -72.44 -14.79 -24.73
CA LYS A 345 -73.05 -13.60 -25.34
C LYS A 345 -73.34 -13.79 -26.82
N ASP A 346 -72.46 -14.42 -27.60
CA ASP A 346 -72.71 -14.73 -29.02
C ASP A 346 -73.90 -15.67 -29.15
N LYS A 347 -74.02 -16.66 -28.25
CA LYS A 347 -75.20 -17.53 -28.17
C LYS A 347 -76.45 -16.74 -27.81
N ALA A 348 -76.42 -15.92 -26.76
CA ALA A 348 -77.55 -15.09 -26.36
C ALA A 348 -77.94 -14.09 -27.47
N TRP A 349 -76.98 -13.56 -28.22
CA TRP A 349 -77.21 -12.66 -29.35
C TRP A 349 -77.75 -13.39 -30.56
N SER A 350 -77.22 -14.56 -30.89
CA SER A 350 -77.75 -15.41 -31.96
C SER A 350 -79.19 -15.82 -31.64
N ASP A 351 -79.49 -16.16 -30.39
CA ASP A 351 -80.84 -16.45 -29.90
C ASP A 351 -81.75 -15.21 -30.02
N ARG A 352 -81.24 -14.02 -29.69
CA ARG A 352 -82.00 -12.75 -29.77
C ARG A 352 -82.26 -12.32 -31.22
N VAL A 353 -81.28 -12.49 -32.11
CA VAL A 353 -81.44 -12.26 -33.57
C VAL A 353 -82.38 -13.30 -34.16
N ALA A 354 -82.28 -14.57 -33.77
CA ALA A 354 -83.20 -15.62 -34.18
C ALA A 354 -84.61 -15.36 -33.67
N GLN A 355 -84.77 -14.89 -32.43
CA GLN A 355 -86.07 -14.50 -31.86
C GLN A 355 -86.68 -13.34 -32.64
N VAL A 356 -85.91 -12.28 -32.89
CA VAL A 356 -86.37 -11.16 -33.71
C VAL A 356 -86.72 -11.64 -35.12
N ALA A 357 -85.89 -12.46 -35.76
CA ALA A 357 -86.18 -13.03 -37.09
C ALA A 357 -87.43 -13.94 -37.08
N ALA A 358 -87.65 -14.72 -36.01
CA ALA A 358 -88.82 -15.57 -35.83
C ALA A 358 -90.10 -14.76 -35.61
N ASP A 359 -90.05 -13.70 -34.80
CA ASP A 359 -91.15 -12.75 -34.62
C ASP A 359 -91.48 -12.07 -35.96
N HIS A 360 -90.46 -11.74 -36.76
CA HIS A 360 -90.63 -11.19 -38.12
C HIS A 360 -91.24 -12.21 -39.09
N ILE A 361 -90.81 -13.47 -39.07
CA ILE A 361 -91.42 -14.53 -39.90
C ILE A 361 -92.86 -14.76 -39.47
N ALA A 362 -93.15 -14.77 -38.16
CA ALA A 362 -94.50 -14.93 -37.62
C ALA A 362 -95.40 -13.77 -38.03
N GLU A 363 -94.89 -12.54 -38.04
CA GLU A 363 -95.61 -11.34 -38.50
C GLU A 363 -95.79 -11.34 -40.02
N ILE A 364 -94.77 -11.68 -40.80
CA ILE A 364 -94.87 -11.87 -42.26
C ILE A 364 -95.88 -12.98 -42.58
N GLN A 365 -95.89 -14.08 -41.82
CA GLN A 365 -96.87 -15.15 -41.96
C GLN A 365 -98.27 -14.75 -41.47
N ARG A 366 -98.40 -13.86 -40.48
CA ARG A 366 -99.68 -13.27 -40.07
C ARG A 366 -100.23 -12.40 -41.20
N VAL A 367 -99.42 -11.50 -41.73
CA VAL A 367 -99.75 -10.66 -42.90
C VAL A 367 -100.01 -11.53 -44.14
N ALA A 368 -99.28 -12.62 -44.34
CA ALA A 368 -99.50 -13.57 -45.43
C ALA A 368 -100.78 -14.41 -45.24
N ARG A 369 -101.17 -14.73 -44.00
CA ARG A 369 -102.45 -15.39 -43.69
C ARG A 369 -103.64 -14.45 -43.84
N GLU A 370 -103.49 -13.19 -43.43
CA GLU A 370 -104.47 -12.13 -43.72
C GLU A 370 -104.59 -11.90 -45.25
N ARG A 371 -103.47 -11.98 -45.98
CA ARG A 371 -103.41 -11.93 -47.44
C ARG A 371 -104.10 -13.11 -48.12
N ASP A 372 -103.89 -14.34 -47.66
CA ASP A 372 -104.47 -15.55 -48.27
C ASP A 372 -105.99 -15.64 -48.08
N GLN A 373 -106.56 -14.87 -47.13
CA GLN A 373 -108.00 -14.74 -46.93
C GLN A 373 -108.66 -13.63 -47.78
N MET A 374 -107.87 -12.71 -48.38
CA MET A 374 -108.39 -11.51 -49.06
C MET A 374 -107.96 -11.38 -50.54
N LEU A 375 -107.49 -12.45 -51.18
CA LEU A 375 -107.18 -12.49 -52.62
C LEU A 375 -108.17 -13.34 -53.45
N ILE A 376 -109.42 -12.86 -53.45
CA ILE A 376 -110.30 -12.67 -54.61
C ILE A 376 -110.88 -11.27 -54.31
N ASP A 377 -110.47 -10.12 -54.84
CA ASP A 377 -109.88 -9.76 -56.12
C ASP A 377 -109.17 -8.39 -55.99
N LYS A 378 -108.07 -8.24 -56.74
CA LYS A 378 -107.54 -6.98 -57.32
C LYS A 378 -106.92 -5.86 -56.45
N ASP A 379 -105.58 -5.83 -56.57
CA ASP A 379 -104.80 -4.85 -57.35
C ASP A 379 -104.52 -3.41 -56.82
N LYS A 380 -103.20 -3.10 -56.80
CA LYS A 380 -102.55 -1.77 -56.94
C LYS A 380 -102.53 -0.73 -55.80
N VAL A 381 -102.20 -1.09 -54.55
CA VAL A 381 -101.55 -0.12 -53.59
C VAL A 381 -100.54 -0.78 -52.61
N TRP A 382 -100.56 -2.11 -52.44
CA TRP A 382 -99.90 -2.77 -51.30
C TRP A 382 -98.35 -2.78 -51.27
N SER A 383 -97.69 -2.34 -52.34
CA SER A 383 -96.23 -2.24 -52.41
C SER A 383 -95.66 -1.14 -51.49
N LYS A 384 -96.44 -0.09 -51.18
CA LYS A 384 -95.94 1.03 -50.34
C LYS A 384 -95.88 0.72 -48.84
N GLN A 385 -96.77 -0.10 -48.30
CA GLN A 385 -96.82 -0.38 -46.85
C GLN A 385 -95.80 -1.44 -46.41
N VAL A 386 -95.58 -2.50 -47.20
CA VAL A 386 -94.58 -3.54 -46.90
C VAL A 386 -93.15 -2.99 -46.99
N THR A 387 -92.90 -2.08 -47.94
CA THR A 387 -91.58 -1.44 -48.10
C THR A 387 -91.28 -0.46 -46.95
N GLN A 388 -92.30 0.25 -46.43
CA GLN A 388 -92.14 1.17 -45.28
C GLN A 388 -91.82 0.41 -43.98
N VAL A 389 -92.46 -0.74 -43.76
CA VAL A 389 -92.21 -1.59 -42.58
C VAL A 389 -90.83 -2.23 -42.66
N ALA A 390 -90.42 -2.78 -43.83
CA ALA A 390 -89.09 -3.35 -44.00
C ALA A 390 -87.96 -2.31 -43.81
N ALA A 391 -88.14 -1.07 -44.28
CA ALA A 391 -87.13 -0.02 -44.14
C ALA A 391 -86.93 0.46 -42.70
N THR A 392 -88.01 0.52 -41.89
CA THR A 392 -87.94 0.92 -40.48
C THR A 392 -87.21 -0.13 -39.63
N HIS A 393 -87.36 -1.41 -39.96
CA HIS A 393 -86.71 -2.50 -39.23
C HIS A 393 -85.24 -2.72 -39.59
N VAL A 394 -84.83 -2.46 -40.85
CA VAL A 394 -83.40 -2.48 -41.23
C VAL A 394 -82.62 -1.39 -40.48
N ALA A 395 -83.23 -0.22 -40.29
CA ALA A 395 -82.62 0.87 -39.53
C ALA A 395 -82.43 0.50 -38.03
N GLU A 396 -83.39 -0.21 -37.42
CA GLU A 396 -83.26 -0.65 -36.03
C GLU A 396 -82.18 -1.72 -35.85
N ILE A 397 -82.07 -2.68 -36.79
CA ILE A 397 -80.99 -3.67 -36.80
C ILE A 397 -79.61 -3.00 -36.95
N GLN A 398 -79.50 -1.99 -37.81
CA GLN A 398 -78.25 -1.24 -37.99
C GLN A 398 -77.88 -0.42 -36.75
N ARG A 399 -78.86 0.21 -36.07
CA ARG A 399 -78.64 0.92 -34.80
C ARG A 399 -78.11 -0.01 -33.71
N ILE A 400 -78.73 -1.19 -33.57
CA ILE A 400 -78.30 -2.22 -32.59
C ILE A 400 -76.89 -2.73 -32.93
N ALA A 401 -76.55 -2.90 -34.21
CA ALA A 401 -75.20 -3.30 -34.62
C ALA A 401 -74.15 -2.21 -34.31
N GLN A 402 -74.50 -0.93 -34.45
CA GLN A 402 -73.62 0.19 -34.15
C GLN A 402 -73.39 0.35 -32.64
N GLU A 403 -74.43 0.18 -31.82
CA GLU A 403 -74.33 0.13 -30.35
C GLU A 403 -73.45 -1.04 -29.88
N ARG A 404 -73.55 -2.20 -30.54
CA ARG A 404 -72.67 -3.37 -30.28
C ARG A 404 -71.21 -3.03 -30.53
N ASP A 405 -70.89 -2.45 -31.68
CA ASP A 405 -69.50 -2.18 -32.09
C ASP A 405 -68.83 -1.14 -31.19
N GLN A 406 -69.58 -0.11 -30.76
CA GLN A 406 -69.10 0.86 -29.79
C GLN A 406 -68.83 0.20 -28.43
N MET A 407 -69.77 -0.62 -27.94
CA MET A 407 -69.62 -1.28 -26.63
C MET A 407 -68.48 -2.30 -26.60
N LEU A 408 -68.24 -3.01 -27.72
CA LEU A 408 -67.09 -3.90 -27.87
C LEU A 408 -65.77 -3.12 -27.86
N THR A 409 -65.72 -1.95 -28.51
CA THR A 409 -64.53 -1.10 -28.58
C THR A 409 -64.18 -0.48 -27.22
N ASP A 410 -65.19 0.00 -26.49
CA ASP A 410 -65.02 0.56 -25.15
C ASP A 410 -64.55 -0.51 -24.14
N GLN A 411 -65.04 -1.75 -24.28
CA GLN A 411 -64.62 -2.87 -23.43
C GLN A 411 -63.23 -3.42 -23.80
N ASP A 412 -62.88 -3.48 -25.08
CA ASP A 412 -61.53 -3.88 -25.51
C ASP A 412 -60.47 -2.89 -24.99
N SER A 413 -60.82 -1.61 -24.93
CA SER A 413 -60.00 -0.55 -24.33
C SER A 413 -59.86 -0.73 -22.82
N ALA A 414 -60.95 -1.02 -22.10
CA ALA A 414 -60.90 -1.31 -20.66
C ALA A 414 -60.09 -2.58 -20.34
N TRP A 415 -60.14 -3.59 -21.21
CA TRP A 415 -59.35 -4.82 -21.09
C TRP A 415 -57.87 -4.58 -21.32
N ARG A 416 -57.48 -3.78 -22.32
CA ARG A 416 -56.07 -3.40 -22.53
C ARG A 416 -55.50 -2.68 -21.33
N VAL A 417 -56.24 -1.73 -20.77
CA VAL A 417 -55.85 -1.01 -19.54
C VAL A 417 -55.63 -1.98 -18.38
N ARG A 418 -56.49 -3.00 -18.23
CA ARG A 418 -56.36 -3.97 -17.14
C ARG A 418 -55.19 -4.94 -17.33
N VAL A 419 -54.91 -5.37 -18.56
CA VAL A 419 -53.72 -6.17 -18.88
C VAL A 419 -52.44 -5.35 -18.70
N GLU A 420 -52.41 -4.10 -19.16
CA GLU A 420 -51.29 -3.18 -18.93
C GLU A 420 -51.07 -2.92 -17.44
N GLN A 421 -52.14 -2.82 -16.65
CA GLN A 421 -52.05 -2.66 -15.20
C GLN A 421 -51.43 -3.90 -14.53
N VAL A 422 -51.88 -5.12 -14.88
CA VAL A 422 -51.31 -6.37 -14.34
C VAL A 422 -49.85 -6.57 -14.78
N MET A 423 -49.50 -6.20 -16.02
CA MET A 423 -48.12 -6.23 -16.51
C MET A 423 -47.23 -5.21 -15.79
N SER A 424 -47.74 -4.01 -15.53
CA SER A 424 -47.05 -2.96 -14.77
C SER A 424 -46.84 -3.35 -13.31
N GLU A 425 -47.87 -3.89 -12.64
CA GLU A 425 -47.78 -4.42 -11.28
C GLU A 425 -46.78 -5.59 -11.19
N SER A 426 -46.76 -6.47 -12.21
CA SER A 426 -45.77 -7.55 -12.32
C SER A 426 -44.35 -7.02 -12.52
N GLN A 427 -44.17 -6.00 -13.36
CA GLN A 427 -42.87 -5.40 -13.62
C GLN A 427 -42.32 -4.69 -12.38
N LEU A 428 -43.16 -3.99 -11.62
CA LEU A 428 -42.81 -3.40 -10.34
C LEU A 428 -42.44 -4.45 -9.28
N GLU A 429 -43.12 -5.59 -9.24
CA GLU A 429 -42.81 -6.68 -8.31
C GLU A 429 -41.51 -7.39 -8.69
N VAL A 430 -41.25 -7.61 -9.98
CA VAL A 430 -39.97 -8.11 -10.49
C VAL A 430 -38.86 -7.11 -10.15
N GLU A 431 -39.05 -5.81 -10.37
CA GLU A 431 -38.09 -4.77 -9.99
C GLU A 431 -37.84 -4.73 -8.48
N ARG A 432 -38.87 -4.97 -7.65
CA ARG A 432 -38.72 -5.08 -6.18
C ARG A 432 -37.87 -6.27 -5.79
N ILE A 433 -38.12 -7.45 -6.36
CA ILE A 433 -37.32 -8.66 -6.13
C ILE A 433 -35.89 -8.46 -6.61
N ASP A 434 -35.69 -7.79 -7.74
CA ASP A 434 -34.38 -7.50 -8.32
C ASP A 434 -33.61 -6.45 -7.49
N HIS A 435 -34.32 -5.50 -6.89
CA HIS A 435 -33.79 -4.55 -5.92
C HIS A 435 -33.40 -5.25 -4.60
N GLU A 436 -34.24 -6.14 -4.07
CA GLU A 436 -33.93 -6.97 -2.89
C GLU A 436 -32.73 -7.90 -3.14
N ARG A 437 -32.65 -8.50 -4.33
CA ARG A 437 -31.51 -9.32 -4.77
C ARG A 437 -30.22 -8.50 -4.84
N ARG A 438 -30.26 -7.30 -5.45
CA ARG A 438 -29.12 -6.37 -5.48
C ARG A 438 -28.72 -5.91 -4.08
N ALA A 439 -29.68 -5.54 -3.24
CA ALA A 439 -29.42 -5.13 -1.86
C ALA A 439 -28.81 -6.27 -1.03
N TYR A 440 -29.27 -7.51 -1.22
CA TYR A 440 -28.68 -8.68 -0.55
C TYR A 440 -27.30 -9.03 -1.10
N SER A 441 -27.09 -8.98 -2.42
CA SER A 441 -25.76 -9.14 -3.05
C SER A 441 -24.77 -8.13 -2.53
N VAL A 442 -25.15 -6.85 -2.46
CA VAL A 442 -24.35 -5.77 -1.85
C VAL A 442 -24.10 -6.03 -0.37
N SER A 443 -25.08 -6.57 0.37
CA SER A 443 -24.89 -6.93 1.78
C SER A 443 -23.94 -8.12 1.98
N VAL A 444 -23.96 -9.10 1.08
CA VAL A 444 -23.05 -10.26 1.10
C VAL A 444 -21.66 -9.86 0.64
N GLU A 445 -21.53 -9.03 -0.39
CA GLU A 445 -20.27 -8.42 -0.80
C GLU A 445 -19.70 -7.53 0.31
N ALA A 446 -20.53 -6.75 1.01
CA ALA A 446 -20.11 -5.98 2.17
C ALA A 446 -19.67 -6.88 3.33
N ARG A 447 -20.37 -8.00 3.58
CA ARG A 447 -20.01 -9.00 4.61
C ARG A 447 -18.74 -9.76 4.23
N GLN A 448 -18.55 -10.11 2.95
CA GLN A 448 -17.34 -10.69 2.41
C GLN A 448 -16.19 -9.69 2.49
N LYS A 449 -16.42 -8.41 2.18
CA LYS A 449 -15.45 -7.33 2.30
C LYS A 449 -15.09 -7.04 3.76
N GLU A 450 -16.04 -7.16 4.69
CA GLU A 450 -15.83 -7.06 6.14
C GLU A 450 -15.01 -8.26 6.65
N ILE A 451 -15.34 -9.49 6.25
CA ILE A 451 -14.58 -10.70 6.59
C ILE A 451 -13.18 -10.66 5.95
N LEU A 452 -13.07 -10.24 4.69
CA LEU A 452 -11.80 -10.05 3.99
C LEU A 452 -11.00 -8.91 4.63
N SER A 453 -11.60 -7.82 5.10
CA SER A 453 -10.87 -6.74 5.80
C SER A 453 -10.24 -7.19 7.13
N GLN A 454 -10.75 -8.27 7.72
CA GLN A 454 -10.15 -8.93 8.90
C GLN A 454 -9.04 -9.94 8.51
N LEU A 455 -8.89 -10.25 7.22
CA LEU A 455 -7.98 -11.25 6.64
C LEU A 455 -6.94 -10.67 5.69
N VAL A 456 -7.18 -9.46 5.20
CA VAL A 456 -6.30 -8.74 4.29
C VAL A 456 -5.09 -8.30 5.12
N PRO A 457 -3.86 -8.69 4.73
CA PRO A 457 -2.68 -8.24 5.44
C PRO A 457 -2.68 -6.72 5.46
N ARG A 458 -2.55 -6.15 6.66
CA ARG A 458 -2.35 -4.71 6.83
C ARG A 458 -1.20 -4.29 5.92
N VAL A 459 -1.34 -3.11 5.31
CA VAL A 459 -0.29 -2.53 4.46
C VAL A 459 0.07 -1.16 4.99
N SER A 460 1.36 -0.96 5.25
CA SER A 460 1.91 0.38 5.51
C SER A 460 2.32 0.99 4.18
N VAL A 461 1.74 2.13 3.82
CA VAL A 461 2.14 2.87 2.63
C VAL A 461 3.28 3.81 2.99
N VAL A 462 4.37 3.77 2.24
CA VAL A 462 5.57 4.58 2.48
C VAL A 462 5.83 5.47 1.27
N THR A 463 6.03 6.76 1.51
CA THR A 463 6.45 7.72 0.49
C THR A 463 7.60 8.58 1.00
N VAL A 464 8.53 8.91 0.11
CA VAL A 464 9.66 9.80 0.39
C VAL A 464 9.38 11.16 -0.21
N ASN A 465 9.52 12.20 0.58
CA ASN A 465 9.37 13.58 0.17
C ASN A 465 10.70 14.34 0.29
N TYR A 466 11.06 15.08 -0.76
CA TYR A 466 12.15 16.05 -0.72
C TYR A 466 11.74 17.27 -1.55
N ASN A 467 11.43 18.38 -0.88
CA ASN A 467 10.98 19.62 -1.50
C ASN A 467 9.82 19.43 -2.51
N GLY A 468 8.85 18.56 -2.18
CA GLY A 468 7.73 18.18 -3.03
C GLY A 468 6.35 18.53 -2.46
N LYS A 469 6.23 19.57 -1.62
CA LYS A 469 4.98 20.01 -0.96
C LYS A 469 3.79 20.06 -1.92
N GLU A 470 4.00 20.57 -3.14
CA GLU A 470 2.94 20.74 -4.14
C GLU A 470 2.27 19.43 -4.56
N PHE A 471 2.95 18.28 -4.43
CA PHE A 471 2.40 16.98 -4.84
C PHE A 471 1.66 16.25 -3.72
N LEU A 472 1.93 16.62 -2.46
CA LEU A 472 1.48 15.85 -1.30
C LEU A 472 -0.04 15.83 -1.12
N GLN A 473 -0.73 16.94 -1.44
CA GLN A 473 -2.19 17.02 -1.29
C GLN A 473 -2.88 15.93 -2.13
N GLU A 474 -2.63 15.92 -3.45
CA GLU A 474 -3.30 14.99 -4.37
C GLU A 474 -2.94 13.52 -4.07
N LEU A 475 -1.68 13.26 -3.70
CA LEU A 475 -1.24 11.93 -3.29
C LEU A 475 -2.02 11.44 -2.06
N ILE A 476 -2.00 12.20 -0.96
CA ILE A 476 -2.58 11.79 0.31
C ILE A 476 -4.09 11.59 0.18
N GLU A 477 -4.78 12.49 -0.54
CA GLU A 477 -6.22 12.32 -0.83
C GLU A 477 -6.50 11.04 -1.62
N SER A 478 -5.68 10.71 -2.64
CA SER A 478 -5.86 9.48 -3.41
C SER A 478 -5.59 8.21 -2.60
N LEU A 479 -4.66 8.25 -1.64
CA LEU A 479 -4.40 7.15 -0.70
C LEU A 479 -5.54 6.97 0.31
N GLN A 480 -6.24 8.04 0.67
CA GLN A 480 -7.39 7.98 1.58
C GLN A 480 -8.66 7.42 0.91
N ARG A 481 -8.78 7.55 -0.41
CA ARG A 481 -9.90 6.99 -1.20
C ARG A 481 -9.76 5.51 -1.55
N GLN A 482 -8.70 4.84 -1.09
CA GLN A 482 -8.47 3.45 -1.44
C GLN A 482 -9.60 2.54 -0.97
N THR A 483 -10.09 1.66 -1.86
CA THR A 483 -11.12 0.66 -1.57
C THR A 483 -10.68 -0.34 -0.49
N LEU A 484 -9.36 -0.58 -0.43
CA LEU A 484 -8.66 -1.18 0.70
C LEU A 484 -7.88 -0.06 1.43
N PRO A 485 -8.33 0.39 2.61
CA PRO A 485 -7.64 1.45 3.32
C PRO A 485 -6.22 1.04 3.76
N PRO A 486 -5.20 1.90 3.60
CA PRO A 486 -3.88 1.64 4.16
C PRO A 486 -3.96 1.60 5.70
N ALA A 487 -3.17 0.73 6.32
CA ALA A 487 -3.14 0.63 7.79
C ALA A 487 -2.44 1.84 8.42
N GLU A 488 -1.43 2.37 7.75
CA GLU A 488 -0.79 3.64 8.06
C GLU A 488 -0.20 4.23 6.76
N ILE A 489 -0.08 5.56 6.73
CA ILE A 489 0.62 6.30 5.69
C ILE A 489 1.84 6.95 6.34
N ILE A 490 3.02 6.61 5.84
CA ILE A 490 4.31 7.09 6.33
C ILE A 490 4.93 8.01 5.28
N VAL A 491 5.08 9.29 5.62
CA VAL A 491 5.81 10.25 4.80
C VAL A 491 7.19 10.46 5.42
N VAL A 492 8.22 10.06 4.68
CA VAL A 492 9.62 10.32 5.05
C VAL A 492 10.05 11.66 4.46
N ASP A 493 10.13 12.68 5.30
CA ASP A 493 10.69 13.97 4.94
C ASP A 493 12.22 13.91 4.92
N ASN A 494 12.82 14.06 3.74
CA ASN A 494 14.23 13.86 3.51
C ASN A 494 15.04 15.15 3.66
N ALA A 495 14.81 15.86 4.78
CA ALA A 495 15.33 17.20 5.07
C ALA A 495 14.82 18.29 4.11
N SER A 496 13.49 18.38 3.92
CA SER A 496 12.89 19.44 3.10
C SER A 496 12.87 20.79 3.82
N ASP A 497 12.89 21.87 3.03
CA ASP A 497 12.79 23.27 3.47
C ASP A 497 11.60 24.03 2.86
N ASP A 498 10.80 23.36 2.04
CA ASP A 498 9.62 23.90 1.35
C ASP A 498 8.34 24.05 2.21
N GLY A 499 8.43 23.74 3.51
CA GLY A 499 7.31 23.77 4.45
C GLY A 499 6.34 22.59 4.32
N SER A 500 6.69 21.53 3.59
CA SER A 500 5.90 20.29 3.45
C SER A 500 5.52 19.65 4.79
N VAL A 501 6.44 19.60 5.76
CA VAL A 501 6.17 19.02 7.09
C VAL A 501 5.08 19.77 7.85
N ASN A 502 5.11 21.11 7.84
CA ASN A 502 4.10 21.92 8.52
C ASN A 502 2.74 21.76 7.83
N PHE A 503 2.73 21.81 6.50
CA PHE A 503 1.54 21.54 5.71
C PHE A 503 0.89 20.20 6.07
N LEU A 504 1.66 19.09 6.10
CA LEU A 504 1.12 17.78 6.45
C LEU A 504 0.57 17.72 7.89
N ARG A 505 1.23 18.36 8.85
CA ARG A 505 0.75 18.41 10.25
C ARG A 505 -0.57 19.16 10.37
N GLU A 506 -0.77 20.20 9.57
CA GLU A 506 -1.98 21.03 9.58
C GLU A 506 -3.15 20.37 8.81
N THR A 507 -2.90 19.81 7.63
CA THR A 507 -3.96 19.30 6.73
C THR A 507 -4.21 17.81 6.85
N HIS A 508 -3.23 17.02 7.29
CA HIS A 508 -3.28 15.55 7.33
C HIS A 508 -2.64 14.97 8.61
N PRO A 509 -3.13 15.31 9.82
CA PRO A 509 -2.54 14.90 11.10
C PRO A 509 -2.49 13.38 11.33
N GLN A 510 -3.29 12.61 10.59
CA GLN A 510 -3.30 11.15 10.59
C GLN A 510 -2.07 10.51 9.91
N VAL A 511 -1.29 11.29 9.15
CA VAL A 511 -0.10 10.80 8.45
C VAL A 511 1.09 10.77 9.42
N LYS A 512 1.80 9.63 9.43
CA LYS A 512 3.02 9.48 10.21
C LYS A 512 4.18 10.14 9.47
N ILE A 513 4.74 11.21 10.04
CA ILE A 513 5.85 11.94 9.44
C ILE A 513 7.16 11.49 10.09
N LEU A 514 8.12 11.04 9.28
CA LEU A 514 9.48 10.72 9.69
C LEU A 514 10.44 11.71 9.05
N ARG A 515 11.08 12.55 9.86
CA ARG A 515 12.00 13.56 9.35
C ARG A 515 13.44 13.10 9.50
N SER A 516 14.17 13.09 8.39
CA SER A 516 15.62 12.94 8.37
C SER A 516 16.31 14.29 8.54
N GLU A 517 17.47 14.31 9.21
CA GLU A 517 18.31 15.52 9.35
C GLU A 517 19.04 15.88 8.06
N VAL A 518 19.28 14.89 7.20
CA VAL A 518 19.98 15.05 5.92
C VAL A 518 19.21 14.35 4.81
N ASN A 519 19.41 14.79 3.57
CA ASN A 519 18.86 14.09 2.41
C ASN A 519 19.59 12.75 2.20
N LEU A 520 18.92 11.64 2.51
CA LEU A 520 19.39 10.27 2.37
C LEU A 520 19.21 9.70 0.95
N GLY A 521 18.65 10.51 0.04
CA GLY A 521 18.21 10.07 -1.28
C GLY A 521 16.95 9.20 -1.21
N PHE A 522 16.49 8.75 -2.37
CA PHE A 522 15.36 7.85 -2.52
C PHE A 522 15.59 6.50 -1.82
N ALA A 523 16.79 5.93 -1.95
CA ALA A 523 17.13 4.63 -1.36
C ALA A 523 17.07 4.67 0.18
N GLY A 524 17.77 5.62 0.81
CA GLY A 524 17.80 5.74 2.27
C GLY A 524 16.47 6.24 2.86
N GLY A 525 15.77 7.13 2.16
CA GLY A 525 14.43 7.57 2.58
C GLY A 525 13.43 6.42 2.63
N ASN A 526 13.39 5.57 1.59
CA ASN A 526 12.49 4.42 1.58
C ASN A 526 12.88 3.38 2.64
N ASN A 527 14.18 3.12 2.84
CA ASN A 527 14.65 2.24 3.91
C ASN A 527 14.15 2.71 5.28
N LEU A 528 14.32 4.01 5.59
CA LEU A 528 13.85 4.60 6.85
C LEU A 528 12.34 4.44 7.04
N GLY A 529 11.56 4.63 5.98
CA GLY A 529 10.11 4.46 6.01
C GLY A 529 9.67 3.01 6.20
N VAL A 530 10.31 2.07 5.50
CA VAL A 530 10.02 0.62 5.62
C VAL A 530 10.44 0.08 7.00
N ASP A 531 11.55 0.56 7.56
CA ASP A 531 11.99 0.18 8.90
C ASP A 531 10.98 0.63 9.96
N ALA A 532 10.40 1.81 9.79
CA ALA A 532 9.38 2.35 10.70
C ALA A 532 7.95 1.83 10.45
N ALA A 533 7.73 1.09 9.35
CA ALA A 533 6.44 0.46 9.06
C ALA A 533 6.14 -0.68 10.05
N THR A 534 4.88 -0.80 10.44
CA THR A 534 4.41 -1.82 11.40
C THR A 534 3.74 -3.01 10.73
N SER A 535 3.34 -2.86 9.47
CA SER A 535 2.59 -3.89 8.77
C SER A 535 3.47 -4.98 8.13
N PRO A 536 2.96 -6.22 7.95
CA PRO A 536 3.67 -7.30 7.26
C PRO A 536 3.96 -7.00 5.79
N LEU A 537 3.09 -6.22 5.14
CA LEU A 537 3.27 -5.73 3.78
C LEU A 537 3.55 -4.22 3.80
N VAL A 538 4.40 -3.79 2.88
CA VAL A 538 4.70 -2.39 2.61
C VAL A 538 4.41 -2.08 1.15
N ALA A 539 3.77 -0.95 0.90
CA ALA A 539 3.59 -0.41 -0.45
C ALA A 539 4.38 0.89 -0.56
N LEU A 540 5.41 0.90 -1.40
CA LEU A 540 6.13 2.13 -1.72
C LEU A 540 5.34 2.91 -2.76
N ILE A 541 5.36 4.24 -2.65
CA ILE A 541 4.74 5.14 -3.63
C ILE A 541 5.52 6.47 -3.69
N ASN A 542 5.79 6.99 -4.89
CA ASN A 542 6.42 8.30 -5.05
C ASN A 542 5.48 9.45 -4.64
N ASN A 543 6.05 10.57 -4.17
CA ASN A 543 5.29 11.73 -3.75
C ASN A 543 4.57 12.44 -4.92
N ASP A 544 5.11 12.37 -6.15
CA ASP A 544 4.60 13.00 -7.37
C ASP A 544 3.60 12.10 -8.15
N THR A 545 2.76 11.38 -7.40
CA THR A 545 1.80 10.42 -7.95
C THR A 545 0.36 10.62 -7.45
N VAL A 546 -0.59 10.11 -8.23
CA VAL A 546 -1.99 9.94 -7.85
C VAL A 546 -2.41 8.52 -8.21
N VAL A 547 -2.95 7.79 -7.23
CA VAL A 547 -3.34 6.38 -7.42
C VAL A 547 -4.84 6.24 -7.73
N ALA A 548 -5.21 5.21 -8.48
CA ALA A 548 -6.62 4.84 -8.66
C ALA A 548 -7.19 4.26 -7.36
N ASP A 549 -8.50 4.37 -7.12
CA ASP A 549 -9.13 3.93 -5.87
C ASP A 549 -8.93 2.43 -5.57
N SER A 550 -8.75 1.60 -6.60
CA SER A 550 -8.49 0.15 -6.48
C SER A 550 -6.99 -0.21 -6.49
N TRP A 551 -6.07 0.76 -6.43
CA TRP A 551 -4.64 0.53 -6.56
C TRP A 551 -4.12 -0.46 -5.51
N LEU A 552 -4.37 -0.19 -4.23
CA LEU A 552 -3.84 -1.01 -3.14
C LEU A 552 -4.52 -2.38 -3.08
N GLU A 553 -5.85 -2.41 -3.25
CA GLU A 553 -6.64 -3.64 -3.32
C GLU A 553 -6.13 -4.57 -4.42
N GLY A 554 -5.88 -4.04 -5.62
CA GLY A 554 -5.35 -4.80 -6.75
C GLY A 554 -4.01 -5.45 -6.43
N LEU A 555 -3.05 -4.69 -5.92
CA LEU A 555 -1.71 -5.23 -5.56
C LEU A 555 -1.79 -6.35 -4.53
N VAL A 556 -2.61 -6.15 -3.48
CA VAL A 556 -2.77 -7.13 -2.41
C VAL A 556 -3.49 -8.38 -2.89
N ALA A 557 -4.52 -8.24 -3.74
CA ALA A 557 -5.22 -9.36 -4.34
C ALA A 557 -4.28 -10.23 -5.17
N THR A 558 -3.42 -9.64 -6.01
CA THR A 558 -2.42 -10.40 -6.78
C THR A 558 -1.42 -11.09 -5.86
N TRP A 559 -0.90 -10.39 -4.84
CA TRP A 559 0.04 -10.97 -3.88
C TRP A 559 -0.58 -12.17 -3.15
N ALA A 560 -1.80 -12.03 -2.67
CA ALA A 560 -2.53 -13.08 -1.96
C ALA A 560 -2.81 -14.28 -2.87
N GLN A 561 -3.30 -14.03 -4.08
CA GLN A 561 -3.59 -15.08 -5.07
C GLN A 561 -2.33 -15.88 -5.44
N LYS A 562 -1.21 -15.20 -5.72
CA LYS A 562 0.04 -15.86 -6.09
C LYS A 562 0.65 -16.62 -4.92
N THR A 563 0.60 -16.06 -3.71
CA THR A 563 1.08 -16.74 -2.50
C THR A 563 0.24 -17.98 -2.18
N ALA A 564 -1.08 -17.90 -2.33
CA ALA A 564 -1.99 -19.05 -2.16
C ALA A 564 -1.74 -20.15 -3.19
N ALA A 565 -1.26 -19.80 -4.39
CA ALA A 565 -0.82 -20.75 -5.41
C ALA A 565 0.58 -21.37 -5.11
N GLY A 566 1.19 -21.06 -3.97
CA GLY A 566 2.50 -21.59 -3.57
C GLY A 566 3.70 -20.84 -4.16
N GLU A 567 3.48 -19.69 -4.80
CA GLU A 567 4.57 -18.90 -5.38
C GLU A 567 5.31 -18.10 -4.32
N ARG A 568 6.64 -18.00 -4.45
CA ARG A 568 7.46 -17.13 -3.61
C ARG A 568 7.39 -15.69 -4.11
N VAL A 569 6.33 -14.98 -3.72
CA VAL A 569 6.08 -13.60 -4.17
C VAL A 569 7.02 -12.61 -3.49
N GLY A 570 7.91 -12.01 -4.26
CA GLY A 570 8.85 -10.99 -3.79
C GLY A 570 8.31 -9.57 -3.88
N ALA A 571 7.57 -9.27 -4.95
CA ALA A 571 6.99 -7.95 -5.17
C ALA A 571 5.80 -8.02 -6.15
N VAL A 572 4.90 -7.05 -6.06
CA VAL A 572 3.84 -6.79 -7.05
C VAL A 572 3.88 -5.31 -7.46
N SER A 573 3.96 -5.03 -8.75
CA SER A 573 3.97 -3.68 -9.31
C SER A 573 2.69 -3.36 -10.10
N PRO A 574 2.22 -2.11 -10.04
CA PRO A 574 1.09 -1.64 -10.82
C PRO A 574 1.50 -1.25 -12.25
N LYS A 575 0.50 -0.90 -13.07
CA LYS A 575 0.67 -0.13 -14.30
C LYS A 575 0.83 1.35 -13.95
N ILE A 576 1.92 1.96 -14.42
CA ILE A 576 2.21 3.38 -14.20
C ILE A 576 2.03 4.12 -15.52
N VAL A 577 1.18 5.14 -15.53
CA VAL A 577 0.93 6.03 -16.66
C VAL A 577 1.39 7.44 -16.32
N TYR A 578 1.69 8.25 -17.35
CA TYR A 578 1.97 9.66 -17.13
C TYR A 578 0.76 10.39 -16.54
N PHE A 579 1.04 11.52 -15.88
CA PHE A 579 0.06 12.24 -15.05
C PHE A 579 -1.20 12.72 -15.78
N LYS A 580 -1.07 13.02 -17.09
CA LYS A 580 -2.16 13.50 -17.94
C LYS A 580 -2.36 12.58 -19.14
N ARG A 581 -3.51 12.71 -19.80
CA ARG A 581 -3.75 12.11 -21.12
C ARG A 581 -3.09 12.94 -22.21
N PHE A 582 -2.85 12.32 -23.35
CA PHE A 582 -2.12 12.90 -24.47
C PHE A 582 -2.90 12.81 -25.77
N LEU A 583 -2.71 13.81 -26.63
CA LEU A 583 -3.12 13.80 -28.03
C LEU A 583 -1.88 13.81 -28.93
N LYS A 584 -1.96 13.06 -30.02
CA LYS A 584 -0.93 13.01 -31.05
C LYS A 584 -1.08 14.17 -32.01
N VAL A 585 -0.01 14.96 -32.14
CA VAL A 585 0.14 16.06 -33.09
C VAL A 585 1.16 15.66 -34.17
N LYS A 586 0.80 15.93 -35.42
CA LYS A 586 1.65 15.72 -36.60
C LYS A 586 1.94 17.07 -37.24
N LEU A 587 3.20 17.29 -37.55
CA LEU A 587 3.75 18.48 -38.21
C LEU A 587 4.32 18.06 -39.55
N CYS A 588 3.89 18.70 -40.64
CA CYS A 588 4.42 18.46 -41.98
C CYS A 588 4.96 19.78 -42.55
N ALA A 589 6.22 19.79 -42.97
CA ALA A 589 6.86 20.96 -43.55
C ALA A 589 7.86 20.55 -44.63
N PRO A 590 7.95 21.26 -45.77
CA PRO A 590 9.00 21.04 -46.76
C PRO A 590 10.39 21.14 -46.12
N VAL A 591 11.31 20.23 -46.43
CA VAL A 591 12.68 20.26 -45.89
C VAL A 591 13.66 20.99 -46.79
N TYR A 592 14.76 21.49 -46.23
CA TYR A 592 15.89 22.03 -46.97
C TYR A 592 17.23 21.56 -46.37
N SER A 593 18.30 21.68 -47.15
CA SER A 593 19.66 21.47 -46.64
C SER A 593 20.28 22.83 -46.28
N PRO A 594 20.75 23.03 -45.03
CA PRO A 594 21.30 24.32 -44.60
C PRO A 594 22.64 24.70 -45.25
N GLY A 595 23.35 23.74 -45.82
CA GLY A 595 24.74 23.93 -46.26
C GLY A 595 25.72 24.04 -45.08
N ALA A 596 26.99 24.35 -45.38
CA ALA A 596 28.06 24.57 -44.38
C ALA A 596 28.39 23.38 -43.43
N GLY A 597 28.31 22.14 -43.93
CA GLY A 597 28.73 20.95 -43.18
C GLY A 597 27.65 20.32 -42.30
N ASP A 598 26.43 20.86 -42.32
CA ASP A 598 25.24 20.19 -41.78
C ASP A 598 24.58 19.34 -42.86
N GLY A 599 24.62 18.01 -42.68
CA GLY A 599 24.05 17.04 -43.63
C GLY A 599 22.57 16.73 -43.42
N ARG A 600 21.89 17.39 -42.47
CA ARG A 600 20.48 17.15 -42.17
C ARG A 600 19.55 17.82 -43.19
N MET A 601 18.38 17.22 -43.37
CA MET A 601 17.27 17.81 -44.14
C MET A 601 16.27 18.40 -43.14
N LEU A 602 16.30 19.73 -42.97
CA LEU A 602 15.60 20.43 -41.90
C LEU A 602 14.27 21.02 -42.39
N GLY A 603 13.20 20.80 -41.63
CA GLY A 603 11.89 21.41 -41.82
C GLY A 603 11.79 22.73 -41.07
N VAL A 604 11.04 22.73 -39.96
CA VAL A 604 10.90 23.88 -39.05
C VAL A 604 11.58 23.57 -37.71
N ALA A 605 12.06 24.61 -37.04
CA ALA A 605 12.59 24.56 -35.68
C ALA A 605 11.44 24.77 -34.69
N VAL A 606 11.13 23.78 -33.86
CA VAL A 606 10.02 23.84 -32.89
C VAL A 606 10.58 24.03 -31.49
N ASP A 607 10.05 25.03 -30.78
CA ASP A 607 10.32 25.24 -29.36
C ASP A 607 9.37 24.36 -28.53
N LEU A 608 9.91 23.27 -28.00
CA LEU A 608 9.13 22.27 -27.27
C LEU A 608 8.80 22.70 -25.83
N SER A 609 9.44 23.76 -25.32
CA SER A 609 9.13 24.31 -24.01
C SER A 609 7.87 25.19 -24.02
N GLU A 610 7.57 25.77 -25.18
CA GLU A 610 6.42 26.66 -25.37
C GLU A 610 5.28 26.05 -26.20
N THR A 611 5.53 24.95 -26.92
CA THR A 611 4.51 24.22 -27.69
C THR A 611 3.65 23.34 -26.77
N SER A 612 2.36 23.67 -26.62
CA SER A 612 1.45 23.01 -25.68
C SER A 612 -0.03 23.21 -26.05
N PHE A 613 -0.94 22.47 -25.40
CA PHE A 613 -2.35 22.83 -25.39
C PHE A 613 -2.61 23.96 -24.39
N VAL A 614 -3.36 24.99 -24.79
CA VAL A 614 -3.61 26.17 -23.96
C VAL A 614 -4.36 25.77 -22.67
N GLY A 615 -3.83 26.16 -21.51
CA GLY A 615 -4.39 25.83 -20.20
C GLY A 615 -3.84 24.56 -19.55
N THR A 616 -2.91 23.85 -20.20
CA THR A 616 -2.15 22.78 -19.55
C THR A 616 -0.90 23.35 -18.86
N ASN A 617 -0.77 23.12 -17.56
CA ASN A 617 0.42 23.48 -16.78
C ASN A 617 1.44 22.32 -16.68
N TYR A 618 1.13 21.17 -17.29
CA TYR A 618 1.98 19.99 -17.31
C TYR A 618 2.69 19.91 -18.66
N VAL A 619 3.97 20.28 -18.70
CA VAL A 619 4.77 20.30 -19.95
C VAL A 619 5.61 19.03 -20.05
N LYS A 620 5.20 18.12 -20.92
CA LYS A 620 5.92 16.87 -21.20
C LYS A 620 5.73 16.37 -22.63
N PRO A 621 6.27 17.06 -23.65
CA PRO A 621 6.15 16.61 -25.03
C PRO A 621 6.86 15.26 -25.21
N ILE A 622 6.13 14.28 -25.74
CA ILE A 622 6.69 12.95 -26.04
C ILE A 622 6.96 12.88 -27.55
N ILE A 623 8.24 12.78 -27.90
CA ILE A 623 8.65 12.69 -29.30
C ILE A 623 8.38 11.27 -29.81
N CYS A 624 7.56 11.15 -30.85
CA CYS A 624 7.25 9.88 -31.49
C CYS A 624 8.27 9.58 -32.59
N GLN A 625 8.41 10.49 -33.56
CA GLN A 625 9.31 10.33 -34.71
C GLN A 625 9.52 11.64 -35.47
N GLY A 626 10.52 11.66 -36.36
CA GLY A 626 10.71 12.75 -37.33
C GLY A 626 11.30 14.04 -36.77
N PHE A 627 11.79 14.04 -35.53
CA PHE A 627 12.56 15.13 -34.96
C PHE A 627 14.06 14.79 -34.91
N TYR A 628 14.90 15.79 -35.15
CA TYR A 628 16.33 15.71 -34.92
C TYR A 628 16.67 15.88 -33.42
N HIS A 629 17.97 15.87 -33.11
CA HIS A 629 18.47 16.08 -31.76
C HIS A 629 18.13 17.49 -31.26
N GLU A 630 18.08 17.62 -29.94
CA GLU A 630 17.84 18.87 -29.23
C GLU A 630 18.98 19.87 -29.40
N GLU A 631 18.62 21.12 -29.63
CA GLU A 631 19.53 22.25 -29.75
C GLU A 631 19.15 23.34 -28.74
N ARG A 632 20.15 23.96 -28.12
CA ARG A 632 19.95 25.13 -27.25
C ARG A 632 20.18 26.39 -28.06
N TRP A 633 19.16 27.24 -28.08
CA TRP A 633 19.16 28.51 -28.82
C TRP A 633 19.21 29.68 -27.83
N PRO A 634 19.42 30.93 -28.29
CA PRO A 634 19.33 32.12 -27.44
C PRO A 634 18.02 32.16 -26.62
N GLU A 635 18.01 32.92 -25.53
CA GLU A 635 16.85 33.01 -24.61
C GLU A 635 16.50 31.68 -23.91
N ASN A 636 17.44 30.74 -23.81
CA ASN A 636 17.26 29.41 -23.22
C ASN A 636 16.23 28.51 -23.92
N ARG A 637 15.90 28.80 -25.19
CA ARG A 637 14.97 27.96 -25.97
C ARG A 637 15.53 26.56 -26.18
N ILE A 638 14.67 25.56 -25.97
CA ILE A 638 14.97 24.15 -26.24
C ILE A 638 14.28 23.77 -27.53
N VAL A 639 15.07 23.67 -28.59
CA VAL A 639 14.60 23.60 -29.96
C VAL A 639 14.87 22.22 -30.54
N ARG A 640 13.91 21.69 -31.31
CA ARG A 640 14.14 20.54 -32.18
C ARG A 640 13.70 20.83 -33.59
N TRP A 641 14.58 20.53 -34.54
CA TRP A 641 14.23 20.55 -35.95
C TRP A 641 13.34 19.37 -36.32
N THR A 642 12.31 19.62 -37.11
CA THR A 642 11.54 18.58 -37.79
C THR A 642 12.29 18.10 -39.04
N GLY A 643 12.04 16.86 -39.45
CA GLY A 643 12.17 16.44 -40.84
C GLY A 643 10.96 16.89 -41.66
N GLU A 644 10.68 16.18 -42.76
CA GLU A 644 9.51 16.47 -43.62
C GLU A 644 8.19 16.22 -42.89
N THR A 645 8.16 15.17 -42.08
CA THR A 645 7.07 14.84 -41.19
C THR A 645 7.65 14.59 -39.81
N ALA A 646 7.02 15.16 -38.78
CA ALA A 646 7.36 14.96 -37.39
C ALA A 646 6.10 14.73 -36.57
N GLU A 647 6.19 13.86 -35.57
CA GLU A 647 5.07 13.51 -34.71
C GLU A 647 5.48 13.57 -33.24
N LEU A 648 4.61 14.15 -32.43
CA LEU A 648 4.74 14.19 -30.99
C LEU A 648 3.39 13.96 -30.32
N MET A 649 3.41 13.57 -29.04
CA MET A 649 2.25 13.56 -28.19
C MET A 649 2.36 14.69 -27.18
N LEU A 650 1.28 15.46 -27.01
CA LEU A 650 1.20 16.57 -26.08
C LEU A 650 0.14 16.31 -25.01
N PRO A 651 0.44 16.61 -23.74
CA PRO A 651 -0.50 16.40 -22.65
C PRO A 651 -1.63 17.44 -22.66
N ILE A 652 -2.84 17.00 -22.31
CA ILE A 652 -4.02 17.86 -22.18
C ILE A 652 -4.46 18.00 -20.71
N ALA A 653 -5.10 19.12 -20.38
CA ALA A 653 -5.73 19.27 -19.07
C ALA A 653 -7.05 18.48 -19.03
N GLU A 654 -7.24 17.65 -18.00
CA GLU A 654 -8.45 16.82 -17.85
C GLU A 654 -9.74 17.65 -17.82
N ALA A 655 -9.72 18.85 -17.21
CA ALA A 655 -10.86 19.75 -17.15
C ALA A 655 -11.34 20.26 -18.53
N GLN A 656 -10.55 20.07 -19.58
CA GLN A 656 -10.84 20.54 -20.93
C GLN A 656 -11.31 19.41 -21.88
N LEU A 657 -11.41 18.17 -21.41
CA LEU A 657 -11.96 17.06 -22.18
C LEU A 657 -13.42 17.35 -22.56
N GLY A 658 -13.76 17.21 -23.85
CA GLY A 658 -15.09 17.50 -24.38
C GLY A 658 -15.40 18.98 -24.62
N SER A 659 -14.40 19.87 -24.47
CA SER A 659 -14.51 21.31 -24.75
C SER A 659 -13.66 21.73 -25.96
N LEU A 660 -13.88 22.95 -26.47
CA LEU A 660 -13.04 23.53 -27.52
C LEU A 660 -11.63 23.76 -26.95
N LEU A 661 -10.66 23.02 -27.47
CA LEU A 661 -9.26 23.08 -27.06
C LEU A 661 -8.46 23.93 -28.07
N LYS A 662 -7.38 24.58 -27.62
CA LYS A 662 -6.44 25.26 -28.50
C LYS A 662 -5.06 24.64 -28.42
N LEU A 663 -4.47 24.32 -29.57
CA LEU A 663 -3.08 23.91 -29.69
C LEU A 663 -2.23 25.13 -30.05
N ARG A 664 -1.24 25.43 -29.21
CA ARG A 664 -0.23 26.46 -29.43
C ARG A 664 1.06 25.81 -29.90
N ILE A 665 1.56 26.21 -31.06
CA ILE A 665 2.86 25.79 -31.61
C ILE A 665 3.76 27.01 -31.70
N VAL A 666 4.97 26.90 -31.16
CA VAL A 666 6.01 27.93 -31.28
C VAL A 666 7.11 27.41 -32.18
N ALA A 667 7.28 28.02 -33.36
CA ALA A 667 8.19 27.54 -34.38
C ALA A 667 8.87 28.67 -35.17
N ALA A 668 10.02 28.34 -35.76
CA ALA A 668 10.81 29.21 -36.63
C ALA A 668 11.28 28.45 -37.88
N ALA A 669 11.40 29.16 -38.99
CA ALA A 669 11.97 28.67 -40.25
C ALA A 669 13.37 29.28 -40.46
N ALA A 670 14.24 29.17 -39.47
CA ALA A 670 15.56 29.81 -39.53
C ALA A 670 16.34 29.36 -40.77
N GLY A 671 17.00 30.33 -41.43
CA GLY A 671 17.67 30.11 -42.72
C GLY A 671 16.75 30.08 -43.94
N ARG A 672 15.44 30.36 -43.77
CA ARG A 672 14.46 30.49 -44.87
C ARG A 672 13.69 31.83 -44.78
N PRO A 673 14.20 32.89 -45.43
CA PRO A 673 13.60 34.23 -45.38
C PRO A 673 12.19 34.31 -45.97
N ASP A 674 11.88 33.45 -46.96
CA ASP A 674 10.55 33.40 -47.60
C ASP A 674 9.50 32.65 -46.77
N GLY A 675 9.92 32.06 -45.63
CA GLY A 675 9.09 31.25 -44.77
C GLY A 675 8.82 29.84 -45.28
N VAL A 676 8.07 29.08 -44.50
CA VAL A 676 7.76 27.67 -44.73
C VAL A 676 6.31 27.39 -44.38
N CYS A 677 5.56 26.80 -45.31
CA CYS A 677 4.23 26.29 -45.02
C CYS A 677 4.33 25.07 -44.11
N LEU A 678 3.82 25.20 -42.89
CA LEU A 678 3.67 24.14 -41.90
C LEU A 678 2.21 23.69 -41.88
N GLU A 679 1.95 22.43 -42.21
CA GLU A 679 0.66 21.79 -41.99
C GLU A 679 0.65 21.10 -40.62
N VAL A 680 -0.46 21.28 -39.89
CA VAL A 680 -0.66 20.73 -38.55
C VAL A 680 -1.88 19.83 -38.55
N ALA A 681 -1.74 18.64 -38.00
CA ALA A 681 -2.82 17.69 -37.81
C ALA A 681 -2.83 17.14 -36.37
N CYS A 682 -4.00 16.79 -35.85
CA CYS A 682 -4.19 16.17 -34.54
C CYS A 682 -5.02 14.90 -34.69
N GLU A 683 -4.55 13.78 -34.12
CA GLU A 683 -5.20 12.46 -34.22
C GLU A 683 -5.58 12.06 -35.66
N GLY A 684 -4.76 12.49 -36.63
CA GLY A 684 -4.95 12.20 -38.07
C GLY A 684 -5.86 13.18 -38.82
N GLN A 685 -6.51 14.12 -38.15
CA GLN A 685 -7.32 15.17 -38.78
C GLN A 685 -6.51 16.45 -38.97
N SER A 686 -6.55 17.02 -40.18
CA SER A 686 -5.88 18.30 -40.48
C SER A 686 -6.56 19.46 -39.74
N LEU A 687 -5.78 20.26 -39.04
CA LEU A 687 -6.23 21.46 -38.32
C LEU A 687 -6.05 22.73 -39.15
N GLY A 688 -5.18 22.70 -40.16
CA GLY A 688 -4.88 23.82 -41.02
C GLY A 688 -3.39 23.95 -41.34
N THR A 689 -3.05 25.07 -41.97
CA THR A 689 -1.68 25.40 -42.35
C THR A 689 -1.32 26.79 -41.85
N CYS A 690 -0.04 27.01 -41.52
CA CYS A 690 0.50 28.33 -41.20
C CYS A 690 1.82 28.57 -41.94
N ASN A 691 2.15 29.83 -42.20
CA ASN A 691 3.43 30.18 -42.82
C ASN A 691 4.43 30.61 -41.74
N VAL A 692 5.40 29.75 -41.45
CA VAL A 692 6.44 29.96 -40.43
C VAL A 692 7.56 30.81 -41.02
N GLN A 693 7.83 31.97 -40.41
CA GLN A 693 8.88 32.90 -40.84
C GLN A 693 10.22 32.59 -40.18
N GLU A 694 11.28 33.33 -40.54
CA GLU A 694 12.65 33.10 -40.06
C GLU A 694 12.79 33.13 -38.52
N GLY A 695 12.05 34.02 -37.84
CA GLY A 695 12.01 34.13 -36.38
C GLY A 695 10.96 33.25 -35.71
N PHE A 696 11.13 32.99 -34.41
CA PHE A 696 10.12 32.26 -33.62
C PHE A 696 8.82 33.06 -33.55
N ALA A 697 7.72 32.41 -33.93
CA ALA A 697 6.38 32.93 -33.82
C ALA A 697 5.44 31.87 -33.22
N GLU A 698 4.34 32.35 -32.65
CA GLU A 698 3.28 31.53 -32.06
C GLU A 698 2.15 31.33 -33.06
N PHE A 699 1.67 30.09 -33.17
CA PHE A 699 0.56 29.69 -34.03
C PHE A 699 -0.47 28.93 -33.19
N GLU A 700 -1.73 29.37 -33.24
CA GLU A 700 -2.84 28.71 -32.56
C GLU A 700 -3.73 27.95 -33.55
N PHE A 701 -4.17 26.75 -33.15
CA PHE A 701 -5.11 25.92 -33.89
C PHE A 701 -6.24 25.46 -32.98
N ASP A 702 -7.48 25.63 -33.43
CA ASP A 702 -8.65 25.10 -32.72
C ASP A 702 -8.74 23.59 -32.89
N ILE A 703 -9.01 22.89 -31.79
CA ILE A 703 -9.18 21.44 -31.73
C ILE A 703 -10.66 21.14 -31.56
N PRO A 704 -11.29 20.47 -32.54
CA PRO A 704 -12.65 19.98 -32.43
C PRO A 704 -12.88 19.14 -31.16
N CYS A 705 -14.03 19.32 -30.50
CA CYS A 705 -14.34 18.65 -29.24
C CYS A 705 -14.31 17.11 -29.34
N ASP A 706 -14.69 16.55 -30.49
CA ASP A 706 -14.65 15.12 -30.79
C ASP A 706 -13.23 14.56 -30.82
N LEU A 707 -12.24 15.31 -31.30
CA LEU A 707 -10.83 14.91 -31.25
C LEU A 707 -10.29 14.91 -29.83
N SER A 708 -10.75 15.81 -28.96
CA SER A 708 -10.31 15.86 -27.57
C SER A 708 -10.61 14.55 -26.80
N ASN A 709 -11.70 13.87 -27.17
CA ASN A 709 -12.10 12.59 -26.57
C ASN A 709 -11.18 11.43 -26.95
N ASN A 710 -10.36 11.58 -27.99
CA ASN A 710 -9.38 10.57 -28.40
C ASN A 710 -8.12 10.58 -27.53
N ALA A 711 -8.02 11.48 -26.54
CA ALA A 711 -6.85 11.57 -25.69
C ALA A 711 -6.62 10.27 -24.90
N LYS A 712 -5.38 9.75 -24.96
CA LYS A 712 -5.02 8.46 -24.38
C LYS A 712 -4.11 8.63 -23.18
N TRP A 713 -4.21 7.69 -22.24
CA TRP A 713 -3.13 7.51 -21.29
C TRP A 713 -1.88 7.06 -22.03
N VAL A 714 -0.71 7.48 -21.56
CA VAL A 714 0.57 7.05 -22.09
C VAL A 714 1.32 6.37 -20.96
N VAL A 715 1.84 5.17 -21.24
CA VAL A 715 2.52 4.33 -20.27
C VAL A 715 3.84 4.98 -19.91
N ASN A 716 4.06 5.14 -18.60
CA ASN A 716 5.35 5.51 -18.05
C ASN A 716 6.16 4.25 -17.71
N ASN A 717 5.54 3.25 -17.06
CA ASN A 717 6.17 1.97 -16.74
C ASN A 717 5.10 0.85 -16.62
N ALA A 718 5.36 -0.28 -17.27
CA ALA A 718 4.58 -1.52 -17.13
C ALA A 718 5.47 -2.67 -16.60
N GLY A 719 6.30 -2.36 -15.60
CA GLY A 719 7.44 -3.16 -15.18
C GLY A 719 8.72 -2.83 -15.95
N SER A 720 9.85 -3.37 -15.51
CA SER A 720 11.16 -3.07 -16.09
C SER A 720 11.86 -4.36 -16.53
N SER A 721 12.51 -4.28 -17.69
CA SER A 721 13.44 -5.31 -18.17
C SER A 721 14.77 -5.17 -17.45
N LEU A 722 15.48 -6.29 -17.24
CA LEU A 722 16.79 -6.29 -16.61
C LEU A 722 17.69 -7.36 -17.23
N ASP A 723 18.78 -6.94 -17.87
CA ASP A 723 19.71 -7.85 -18.54
C ASP A 723 20.82 -8.38 -17.62
N GLY A 724 21.58 -9.37 -18.11
CA GLY A 724 22.67 -9.99 -17.35
C GLY A 724 23.89 -9.09 -17.08
N LEU A 725 23.91 -7.85 -17.59
CA LEU A 725 25.01 -6.90 -17.44
C LEU A 725 24.73 -5.78 -16.45
N GLY A 726 23.49 -5.54 -16.04
CA GLY A 726 23.20 -4.31 -15.28
C GLY A 726 22.06 -3.50 -15.81
N ASN A 727 21.76 -3.63 -17.10
CA ASN A 727 20.98 -2.63 -17.81
C ASN A 727 19.50 -2.86 -17.53
N ALA A 728 18.86 -1.83 -17.00
CA ALA A 728 17.43 -1.80 -16.77
C ALA A 728 16.77 -0.83 -17.74
N ALA A 729 15.59 -1.18 -18.24
CA ALA A 729 14.78 -0.31 -19.07
C ALA A 729 13.29 -0.53 -18.80
N ASP A 730 12.55 0.57 -18.73
CA ASP A 730 11.10 0.56 -18.52
C ASP A 730 10.38 -0.05 -19.72
N ILE A 731 9.47 -0.98 -19.44
CA ILE A 731 8.64 -1.61 -20.45
C ILE A 731 7.46 -0.69 -20.74
N GLY A 732 7.25 -0.38 -22.02
CA GLY A 732 6.11 0.41 -22.47
C GLY A 732 6.27 1.92 -22.36
N ILE A 733 7.40 2.42 -21.86
CA ILE A 733 7.63 3.87 -21.73
C ILE A 733 7.33 4.61 -23.04
N ASN A 734 6.59 5.72 -22.93
CA ASN A 734 6.15 6.58 -24.05
C ASN A 734 5.19 5.93 -25.05
N GLN A 735 4.68 4.73 -24.79
CA GLN A 735 3.68 4.10 -25.65
C GLN A 735 2.27 4.48 -25.20
N PRO A 736 1.34 4.80 -26.12
CA PRO A 736 -0.07 4.95 -25.78
C PRO A 736 -0.62 3.69 -25.14
N ASP A 737 -1.38 3.81 -24.05
CA ASP A 737 -2.07 2.68 -23.42
C ASP A 737 -3.33 2.34 -24.24
N VAL A 738 -3.23 1.29 -25.03
CA VAL A 738 -4.30 0.75 -25.88
C VAL A 738 -4.68 -0.67 -25.47
N GLY A 739 -4.35 -1.04 -24.23
CA GLY A 739 -4.62 -2.36 -23.65
C GLY A 739 -3.54 -3.41 -23.88
N GLN A 740 -2.39 -3.03 -24.46
CA GLN A 740 -1.27 -3.94 -24.71
C GLN A 740 -0.60 -4.48 -23.43
N PHE A 741 -0.88 -3.86 -22.28
CA PHE A 741 -0.39 -4.28 -20.98
C PHE A 741 -1.52 -4.64 -20.01
N ASP A 742 -2.68 -5.10 -20.48
CA ASP A 742 -3.82 -5.43 -19.60
C ASP A 742 -3.78 -6.87 -19.05
N GLN A 743 -2.69 -7.59 -19.28
CA GLN A 743 -2.51 -8.96 -18.78
C GLN A 743 -1.47 -9.03 -17.65
N PRO A 744 -1.81 -9.68 -16.51
CA PRO A 744 -0.86 -9.96 -15.45
C PRO A 744 0.31 -10.80 -15.96
N ARG A 745 1.54 -10.51 -15.50
CA ARG A 745 2.75 -11.25 -15.89
C ARG A 745 3.82 -11.23 -14.81
N GLU A 746 4.81 -12.12 -14.94
CA GLU A 746 6.04 -12.03 -14.16
C GLU A 746 6.93 -10.90 -14.71
N LEU A 747 7.70 -10.25 -13.84
CA LEU A 747 8.59 -9.14 -14.15
C LEU A 747 10.06 -9.52 -13.95
N ASP A 748 10.92 -8.92 -14.77
CA ASP A 748 12.37 -9.00 -14.56
C ASP A 748 12.83 -8.07 -13.42
N ALA A 749 12.22 -6.88 -13.34
CA ALA A 749 12.39 -5.92 -12.28
C ALA A 749 11.11 -5.10 -12.07
N PHE A 750 10.89 -4.66 -10.83
CA PHE A 750 9.86 -3.69 -10.48
C PHE A 750 10.39 -2.25 -10.55
N CYS A 751 9.47 -1.28 -10.66
CA CYS A 751 9.77 0.14 -10.54
C CYS A 751 9.60 0.59 -9.09
N GLY A 752 10.58 1.31 -8.54
CA GLY A 752 10.53 1.88 -7.19
C GLY A 752 9.44 2.94 -7.00
N CYS A 753 8.89 3.50 -8.09
CA CYS A 753 7.80 4.47 -8.04
C CYS A 753 6.55 3.92 -7.36
N SER A 754 6.24 2.64 -7.56
CA SER A 754 5.15 1.98 -6.86
C SER A 754 5.34 0.47 -6.85
N VAL A 755 5.36 -0.11 -5.65
CA VAL A 755 5.54 -1.57 -5.48
C VAL A 755 5.04 -2.02 -4.12
N LEU A 756 4.31 -3.15 -4.09
CA LEU A 756 3.93 -3.87 -2.87
C LEU A 756 4.93 -4.99 -2.61
N MET A 757 5.43 -5.09 -1.38
CA MET A 757 6.41 -6.12 -0.97
C MET A 757 6.17 -6.59 0.46
N PRO A 758 6.55 -7.83 0.82
CA PRO A 758 6.67 -8.23 2.21
C PRO A 758 7.76 -7.40 2.91
N ARG A 759 7.41 -6.75 4.02
CA ARG A 759 8.33 -5.90 4.81
C ARG A 759 9.56 -6.68 5.23
N LYS A 760 9.35 -7.85 5.83
CA LYS A 760 10.44 -8.73 6.28
C LYS A 760 11.36 -9.11 5.12
N LEU A 761 10.81 -9.37 3.94
CA LEU A 761 11.61 -9.71 2.77
C LEU A 761 12.53 -8.57 2.34
N PHE A 762 12.00 -7.34 2.31
CA PHE A 762 12.76 -6.13 2.01
C PHE A 762 13.94 -5.97 2.98
N ILE A 763 13.68 -6.08 4.28
CA ILE A 763 14.69 -5.96 5.35
C ILE A 763 15.72 -7.09 5.28
N ASP A 764 15.29 -8.35 5.19
CA ASP A 764 16.16 -9.53 5.19
C ASP A 764 17.13 -9.54 3.99
N HIS A 765 16.76 -8.88 2.89
CA HIS A 765 17.64 -8.75 1.72
C HIS A 765 18.48 -7.47 1.76
N GLY A 766 18.43 -6.67 2.83
CA GLY A 766 19.23 -5.46 3.04
C GLY A 766 18.66 -4.21 2.36
N GLY A 767 17.34 -4.17 2.15
CA GLY A 767 16.60 -3.03 1.61
C GLY A 767 17.12 -2.52 0.27
N PHE A 768 16.93 -1.23 0.02
CA PHE A 768 17.63 -0.51 -1.03
C PHE A 768 19.06 -0.21 -0.61
N ASP A 769 20.00 -0.37 -1.53
CA ASP A 769 21.40 -0.09 -1.25
C ASP A 769 21.67 1.42 -1.30
N GLU A 770 21.84 2.04 -0.14
CA GLU A 770 21.93 3.50 0.02
C GLU A 770 23.05 4.15 -0.79
N ARG A 771 24.07 3.37 -1.22
CA ARG A 771 25.10 3.86 -2.16
C ARG A 771 24.54 4.33 -3.50
N PHE A 772 23.39 3.79 -3.91
CA PHE A 772 22.69 4.22 -5.12
C PHE A 772 22.12 5.63 -4.97
N PHE A 773 21.75 6.03 -3.75
CA PHE A 773 21.07 7.31 -3.44
C PHE A 773 19.71 7.45 -4.14
N MET A 774 19.67 7.42 -5.48
CA MET A 774 18.44 7.33 -6.30
C MET A 774 18.77 6.78 -7.70
N TYR A 775 17.76 6.20 -8.37
CA TYR A 775 17.83 5.40 -9.59
C TYR A 775 18.65 4.10 -9.45
N TYR A 776 18.12 2.99 -9.99
CA TYR A 776 18.68 1.63 -9.98
C TYR A 776 18.68 0.89 -8.64
N GLU A 777 18.28 1.52 -7.52
CA GLU A 777 18.06 0.80 -6.26
C GLU A 777 16.98 -0.29 -6.36
N ASP A 778 15.94 -0.02 -7.14
CA ASP A 778 14.83 -0.92 -7.45
C ASP A 778 15.27 -2.08 -8.35
N ALA A 779 16.03 -1.80 -9.40
CA ALA A 779 16.63 -2.81 -10.28
C ALA A 779 17.62 -3.70 -9.51
N ASP A 780 18.43 -3.13 -8.61
CA ASP A 780 19.34 -3.89 -7.76
C ASP A 780 18.59 -4.83 -6.80
N LEU A 781 17.55 -4.34 -6.11
CA LEU A 781 16.76 -5.18 -5.20
C LEU A 781 16.00 -6.26 -5.97
N SER A 782 15.39 -5.91 -7.11
CA SER A 782 14.74 -6.85 -8.02
C SER A 782 15.68 -8.01 -8.39
N TRP A 783 16.91 -7.69 -8.77
CA TRP A 783 17.90 -8.70 -9.13
C TRP A 783 18.26 -9.61 -7.96
N ARG A 784 18.49 -9.03 -6.78
CA ARG A 784 18.82 -9.80 -5.57
C ARG A 784 17.70 -10.74 -5.18
N LEU A 785 16.45 -10.29 -5.25
CA LEU A 785 15.28 -11.11 -4.95
C LEU A 785 15.12 -12.27 -5.94
N ARG A 786 15.24 -12.00 -7.24
CA ARG A 786 15.18 -13.07 -8.27
C ARG A 786 16.30 -14.09 -8.09
N LYS A 787 17.51 -13.65 -7.78
CA LYS A 787 18.63 -14.56 -7.44
C LYS A 787 18.39 -15.40 -6.19
N ALA A 788 17.60 -14.91 -5.25
CA ALA A 788 17.16 -15.65 -4.06
C ALA A 788 15.92 -16.53 -4.32
N GLY A 789 15.44 -16.58 -5.56
CA GLY A 789 14.33 -17.43 -5.99
C GLY A 789 12.94 -16.83 -5.76
N TRP A 790 12.84 -15.51 -5.56
CA TRP A 790 11.57 -14.80 -5.48
C TRP A 790 11.09 -14.34 -6.85
N LYS A 791 9.78 -14.37 -7.07
CA LYS A 791 9.11 -13.91 -8.29
C LYS A 791 8.53 -12.51 -8.10
N LEU A 792 8.56 -11.71 -9.17
CA LEU A 792 8.03 -10.36 -9.18
C LEU A 792 6.84 -10.34 -10.15
N PHE A 793 5.72 -9.72 -9.78
CA PHE A 793 4.51 -9.74 -10.60
C PHE A 793 4.06 -8.34 -11.00
N PHE A 794 3.38 -8.27 -12.13
CA PHE A 794 2.71 -7.08 -12.65
C PHE A 794 1.19 -7.24 -12.53
N GLU A 795 0.52 -6.27 -11.90
CA GLU A 795 -0.94 -6.19 -11.81
C GLU A 795 -1.44 -4.97 -12.60
N PRO A 796 -2.00 -5.18 -13.79
CA PRO A 796 -2.34 -4.09 -14.70
C PRO A 796 -3.59 -3.30 -14.30
N ARG A 797 -4.46 -3.87 -13.45
CA ARG A 797 -5.67 -3.17 -12.96
C ARG A 797 -5.36 -2.20 -11.83
N SER A 798 -4.22 -2.37 -11.16
CA SER A 798 -3.69 -1.38 -10.23
C SER A 798 -2.98 -0.31 -11.03
N VAL A 799 -3.47 0.94 -10.97
CA VAL A 799 -3.01 2.05 -11.82
C VAL A 799 -2.49 3.22 -11.00
N VAL A 800 -1.33 3.74 -11.40
CA VAL A 800 -0.69 4.93 -10.83
C VAL A 800 -0.50 5.98 -11.91
N ARG A 801 -0.91 7.21 -11.65
CA ARG A 801 -0.60 8.40 -12.46
C ARG A 801 0.65 9.06 -11.89
N HIS A 802 1.66 9.33 -12.72
CA HIS A 802 2.97 9.79 -12.28
C HIS A 802 3.48 10.96 -13.13
N ILE A 803 3.92 12.03 -12.47
CA ILE A 803 4.54 13.20 -13.15
C ILE A 803 5.86 12.79 -13.82
N HIS A 804 6.57 11.84 -13.20
CA HIS A 804 7.86 11.30 -13.61
C HIS A 804 8.97 12.36 -13.61
N ALA A 805 9.85 12.21 -12.62
CA ALA A 805 10.95 13.11 -12.31
C ALA A 805 10.48 14.51 -11.86
N GLY A 806 9.36 14.62 -11.15
CA GLY A 806 8.79 15.89 -10.69
C GLY A 806 9.77 16.72 -9.84
N SER A 807 10.44 16.10 -8.87
CA SER A 807 11.42 16.80 -8.00
C SER A 807 12.87 16.75 -8.49
N SER A 808 13.22 15.83 -9.40
CA SER A 808 14.61 15.59 -9.83
C SER A 808 14.95 16.17 -11.21
N GLY A 809 13.93 16.43 -12.04
CA GLY A 809 14.06 16.89 -13.41
C GLY A 809 14.63 15.80 -14.34
N GLU A 810 13.86 15.39 -15.33
CA GLU A 810 14.33 14.44 -16.34
C GLU A 810 15.54 15.01 -17.09
N TRP A 811 16.58 14.21 -17.30
CA TRP A 811 17.85 14.62 -17.93
C TRP A 811 18.64 15.72 -17.22
N SER A 812 18.27 16.09 -15.99
CA SER A 812 19.02 17.02 -15.16
C SER A 812 20.46 16.55 -14.94
N PRO A 813 21.39 17.45 -14.56
CA PRO A 813 22.76 17.06 -14.21
C PRO A 813 22.81 15.96 -13.13
N GLY A 814 21.89 16.03 -12.15
CA GLY A 814 21.71 15.01 -11.12
C GLY A 814 21.26 13.67 -11.70
N PHE A 815 20.18 13.67 -12.51
CA PHE A 815 19.68 12.47 -13.18
C PHE A 815 20.79 11.76 -13.96
N ARG A 816 21.50 12.49 -14.83
CA ARG A 816 22.58 11.94 -15.67
C ARG A 816 23.71 11.37 -14.82
N TYR A 817 24.10 12.08 -13.75
CA TYR A 817 25.14 11.64 -12.84
C TYR A 817 24.79 10.30 -12.17
N HIS A 818 23.61 10.23 -11.54
CA HIS A 818 23.20 9.05 -10.77
C HIS A 818 22.92 7.85 -11.67
N VAL A 819 22.18 8.02 -12.77
CA VAL A 819 21.94 6.94 -13.73
C VAL A 819 23.26 6.39 -14.28
N THR A 820 24.16 7.26 -14.75
CA THR A 820 25.46 6.85 -15.32
C THR A 820 26.35 6.13 -14.30
N ARG A 821 26.35 6.58 -13.05
CA ARG A 821 27.09 5.93 -11.98
C ARG A 821 26.48 4.57 -11.66
N ASN A 822 25.18 4.55 -11.40
CA ASN A 822 24.50 3.45 -10.74
C ASN A 822 24.28 2.24 -11.65
N TYR A 823 24.01 2.41 -12.94
CA TYR A 823 23.85 1.25 -13.84
C TYR A 823 25.14 0.41 -13.92
N ARG A 824 26.32 1.06 -13.83
CA ARG A 824 27.59 0.36 -13.72
C ARG A 824 27.71 -0.38 -12.39
N LEU A 825 27.36 0.28 -11.28
CA LEU A 825 27.40 -0.34 -9.96
C LEU A 825 26.47 -1.55 -9.85
N ASN A 826 25.26 -1.46 -10.41
CA ASN A 826 24.29 -2.55 -10.46
C ASN A 826 24.89 -3.79 -11.15
N GLY A 827 25.50 -3.59 -12.33
CA GLY A 827 26.20 -4.64 -13.05
C GLY A 827 27.33 -5.28 -12.22
N PHE A 828 28.25 -4.49 -11.67
CA PHE A 828 29.36 -5.03 -10.86
C PHE A 828 28.89 -5.73 -9.59
N LYS A 829 27.80 -5.26 -8.98
CA LYS A 829 27.23 -5.84 -7.77
C LYS A 829 26.57 -7.18 -8.07
N ASN A 830 25.78 -7.28 -9.15
CA ASN A 830 24.87 -8.40 -9.37
C ASN A 830 25.21 -9.31 -10.57
N ALA A 831 25.98 -8.91 -11.57
CA ALA A 831 26.22 -9.74 -12.77
C ALA A 831 26.96 -11.06 -12.44
N GLY A 832 26.97 -12.06 -13.32
CA GLY A 832 27.75 -13.31 -13.10
C GLY A 832 29.26 -13.11 -13.25
N ALA A 833 30.06 -14.12 -12.86
CA ALA A 833 31.53 -14.01 -12.88
C ALA A 833 32.10 -13.74 -14.29
N ALA A 834 31.55 -14.39 -15.32
CA ALA A 834 31.94 -14.16 -16.71
C ALA A 834 31.57 -12.74 -17.18
N GLN A 835 30.39 -12.25 -16.80
CA GLN A 835 29.92 -10.91 -17.15
C GLN A 835 30.75 -9.81 -16.50
N ILE A 836 31.34 -10.04 -15.31
CA ILE A 836 32.23 -9.05 -14.67
C ILE A 836 33.42 -8.71 -15.56
N VAL A 837 34.03 -9.69 -16.24
CA VAL A 837 35.18 -9.43 -17.14
C VAL A 837 34.76 -8.49 -18.27
N LEU A 838 33.59 -8.74 -18.87
CA LEU A 838 33.03 -7.86 -19.90
C LEU A 838 32.71 -6.47 -19.35
N LEU A 839 32.15 -6.38 -18.13
CA LEU A 839 31.88 -5.11 -17.47
C LEU A 839 33.15 -4.31 -17.20
N ILE A 840 34.25 -4.94 -16.80
CA ILE A 840 35.56 -4.28 -16.65
C ILE A 840 36.01 -3.68 -17.99
N ALA A 841 35.90 -4.44 -19.09
CA ALA A 841 36.29 -3.96 -20.41
C ALA A 841 35.43 -2.77 -20.88
N LEU A 842 34.10 -2.87 -20.73
CA LEU A 842 33.15 -1.81 -21.10
C LEU A 842 33.33 -0.56 -20.23
N PHE A 843 33.55 -0.74 -18.94
CA PHE A 843 33.81 0.34 -17.98
C PHE A 843 35.13 1.05 -18.32
N SER A 844 36.19 0.31 -18.58
CA SER A 844 37.50 0.85 -18.98
C SER A 844 37.41 1.65 -20.28
N ARG A 845 36.69 1.13 -21.28
CA ARG A 845 36.43 1.85 -22.54
C ARG A 845 35.66 3.15 -22.33
N SER A 846 34.62 3.12 -21.48
CA SER A 846 33.81 4.29 -21.12
C SER A 846 34.67 5.35 -20.42
N LEU A 847 35.53 4.93 -19.48
CA LEU A 847 36.42 5.80 -18.74
C LEU A 847 37.47 6.47 -19.64
N VAL A 848 38.09 5.72 -20.56
CA VAL A 848 39.04 6.27 -21.54
C VAL A 848 38.37 7.27 -22.47
N ARG A 849 37.13 6.98 -22.93
CA ARG A 849 36.36 7.89 -23.78
C ARG A 849 36.07 9.21 -23.05
N ALA A 850 35.53 9.12 -21.83
CA ALA A 850 35.21 10.28 -21.01
C ALA A 850 36.48 11.09 -20.67
N ALA A 851 37.59 10.43 -20.33
CA ALA A 851 38.87 11.08 -20.06
C ALA A 851 39.43 11.84 -21.26
N ARG A 852 39.34 11.28 -22.48
CA ARG A 852 39.76 11.96 -23.72
C ARG A 852 38.92 13.20 -24.00
N GLY A 853 37.61 13.12 -23.78
CA GLY A 853 36.69 14.26 -23.91
C GLY A 853 36.96 15.40 -22.91
N ASN A 854 37.65 15.11 -21.79
CA ASN A 854 37.89 16.06 -20.71
C ASN A 854 39.34 16.60 -20.66
N ARG A 855 40.20 16.27 -21.64
CA ARG A 855 41.64 16.63 -21.68
C ARG A 855 41.96 18.13 -21.72
N ARG A 856 40.97 19.01 -21.90
CA ARG A 856 41.16 20.48 -22.00
C ARG A 856 41.03 21.22 -20.66
N LEU A 857 40.75 20.54 -19.55
CA LEU A 857 40.55 21.16 -18.23
C LEU A 857 41.56 20.67 -17.19
N GLY A 858 42.06 21.59 -16.36
CA GLY A 858 43.05 21.31 -15.33
C GLY A 858 42.59 20.25 -14.31
N LEU A 859 43.52 19.37 -13.92
CA LEU A 859 43.28 18.14 -13.15
C LEU A 859 42.60 18.30 -11.77
N LEU A 860 42.54 19.51 -11.21
CA LEU A 860 42.15 19.76 -9.81
C LEU A 860 40.88 20.62 -9.63
N SER A 861 40.45 21.42 -10.60
CA SER A 861 39.32 22.34 -10.44
C SER A 861 37.95 21.64 -10.49
N TRP A 862 37.82 20.58 -11.28
CA TRP A 862 36.54 19.91 -11.54
C TRP A 862 35.97 19.14 -10.34
N ARG A 863 36.79 18.73 -9.35
CA ARG A 863 36.31 17.99 -8.17
C ARG A 863 35.39 18.80 -7.26
N ARG A 864 35.55 20.13 -7.25
CA ARG A 864 34.77 21.06 -6.40
C ARG A 864 33.58 21.71 -7.09
N MET A 865 33.47 21.55 -8.41
CA MET A 865 32.34 22.11 -9.17
C MET A 865 31.03 21.38 -8.83
N LEU A 866 29.94 22.17 -8.77
CA LEU A 866 28.58 21.65 -8.67
C LEU A 866 28.19 21.00 -10.00
N LEU A 867 27.27 20.03 -9.96
CA LEU A 867 26.83 19.34 -11.19
C LEU A 867 26.19 20.30 -12.20
N ASN A 868 25.51 21.34 -11.72
CA ASN A 868 24.84 22.33 -12.57
C ASN A 868 25.83 23.20 -13.37
N ASP A 869 27.08 23.30 -12.93
CA ASP A 869 28.12 24.05 -13.61
C ASP A 869 28.93 23.19 -14.59
N MET A 870 28.59 21.90 -14.72
CA MET A 870 29.35 20.93 -15.51
C MET A 870 28.71 20.66 -16.87
N ALA A 871 29.56 20.57 -17.89
CA ALA A 871 29.17 20.02 -19.19
C ALA A 871 28.83 18.52 -19.08
N PRO A 872 27.95 17.97 -19.94
CA PRO A 872 27.53 16.56 -19.87
C PRO A 872 28.67 15.54 -19.82
N VAL A 873 29.74 15.75 -20.59
CA VAL A 873 30.93 14.87 -20.61
C VAL A 873 31.68 14.89 -19.27
N GLN A 874 31.70 16.03 -18.57
CA GLN A 874 32.30 16.15 -17.24
C GLN A 874 31.47 15.43 -16.19
N ILE A 875 30.14 15.51 -16.30
CA ILE A 875 29.20 14.77 -15.42
C ILE A 875 29.41 13.26 -15.60
N GLU A 876 29.46 12.78 -16.85
CA GLU A 876 29.74 11.36 -17.17
C GLU A 876 31.08 10.93 -16.56
N PHE A 877 32.13 11.74 -16.74
CA PHE A 877 33.44 11.44 -16.16
C PHE A 877 33.42 11.40 -14.63
N LYS A 878 32.77 12.37 -13.97
CA LYS A 878 32.62 12.41 -12.50
C LYS A 878 31.85 11.20 -11.98
N ALA A 879 30.77 10.81 -12.66
CA ALA A 879 29.98 9.63 -12.34
C ALA A 879 30.82 8.34 -12.43
N LEU A 880 31.59 8.16 -13.51
CA LEU A 880 32.46 7.00 -13.68
C LEU A 880 33.58 6.95 -12.64
N MET A 881 34.22 8.08 -12.32
CA MET A 881 35.23 8.13 -11.26
C MET A 881 34.67 7.81 -9.88
N ASN A 882 33.46 8.29 -9.57
CA ASN A 882 32.77 7.94 -8.33
C ASN A 882 32.41 6.45 -8.29
N ALA A 883 31.88 5.89 -9.39
CA ALA A 883 31.63 4.45 -9.50
C ALA A 883 32.92 3.64 -9.26
N ALA A 884 34.04 4.00 -9.90
CA ALA A 884 35.33 3.35 -9.73
C ALA A 884 35.79 3.32 -8.27
N SER A 885 35.60 4.42 -7.54
CA SER A 885 35.96 4.50 -6.11
C SER A 885 35.14 3.57 -5.21
N MET A 886 33.93 3.18 -5.64
CA MET A 886 33.04 2.28 -4.89
C MET A 886 33.25 0.80 -5.23
N LEU A 887 33.86 0.49 -6.38
CA LEU A 887 34.05 -0.90 -6.84
C LEU A 887 34.80 -1.79 -5.85
N PRO A 888 35.88 -1.36 -5.17
CA PRO A 888 36.58 -2.22 -4.22
C PRO A 888 35.66 -2.72 -3.09
N SER A 889 34.80 -1.84 -2.56
CA SER A 889 33.84 -2.18 -1.51
C SER A 889 32.76 -3.15 -2.00
N ILE A 890 32.23 -2.92 -3.21
CA ILE A 890 31.20 -3.77 -3.84
C ILE A 890 31.77 -5.16 -4.13
N LEU A 891 32.93 -5.23 -4.78
CA LEU A 891 33.59 -6.49 -5.12
C LEU A 891 34.04 -7.25 -3.87
N GLY A 892 34.53 -6.55 -2.84
CA GLY A 892 34.90 -7.16 -1.57
C GLY A 892 33.72 -7.74 -0.78
N LYS A 893 32.56 -7.07 -0.78
CA LYS A 893 31.31 -7.64 -0.23
C LYS A 893 30.89 -8.88 -1.02
N ARG A 894 30.94 -8.80 -2.35
CA ARG A 894 30.59 -9.91 -3.23
C ARG A 894 31.46 -11.14 -3.01
N LEU A 895 32.78 -10.96 -2.89
CA LEU A 895 33.71 -12.05 -2.61
C LEU A 895 33.39 -12.74 -1.27
N ARG A 896 33.08 -11.96 -0.22
CA ARG A 896 32.67 -12.49 1.09
C ARG A 896 31.39 -13.32 1.04
N VAL A 897 30.40 -12.90 0.24
CA VAL A 897 29.15 -13.65 0.06
C VAL A 897 29.39 -14.96 -0.70
N LEU A 898 30.23 -14.93 -1.74
CA LEU A 898 30.60 -16.14 -2.49
C LEU A 898 31.37 -17.13 -1.60
N LEU A 899 32.35 -16.66 -0.84
CA LEU A 899 33.16 -17.49 0.07
C LEU A 899 32.38 -18.06 1.26
N ARG A 900 31.19 -17.52 1.58
CA ARG A 900 30.29 -18.06 2.61
C ARG A 900 29.35 -19.15 2.10
N LYS A 901 29.18 -19.31 0.78
CA LYS A 901 28.33 -20.36 0.19
C LYS A 901 29.02 -21.73 0.08
N ASP A 902 30.35 -21.78 0.25
CA ASP A 902 31.17 -23.00 0.18
C ASP A 902 31.56 -23.55 1.58
N ARG A 903 30.90 -23.10 2.65
CA ARG A 903 30.92 -23.67 3.99
C ARG A 903 29.50 -24.00 4.40
#